data_AF-A0A416V9G6-F1
#
_entry.id   AF-A0A416V9G6-F1
#
_cell.length_a   1.000
_cell.length_b   1.000
_cell.length_c   1.000
_cell.angle_alpha   90.00
_cell.angle_beta   90.00
_cell.angle_gamma   90.00
#
_symmetry.space_group_name_H-M   'P 1'
#
loop_
_entity.id
_entity.type
_entity.pdbx_description
1 polymer ?
#
loop_
_entity_poly.entity_id
_entity_poly.type
_entity_poly.pdbx_seq_one_letter_code
_entity_poly.pdbx_strand_id
1 'polypeptide(L)'
;MKYENVRLTEAVRRIRMIFVVGVIAACVLYGGKIPAFAEDTQEQYDSSQSSYGQLLEQEGDTSGILQFGGQIIEDEASDSSEASLAAANSKKYESAIVGAVEKFSPRLNVKSWGLTTRNVANVVTTAMNAHPEVVYVARYSYLYDQTTGKVVYLKFSYKPNARTEKKQLDAAIAEVNKQINTKNMKPAEIVLAYHEFLTSTVAYDTSGAKEFDPTTGRDHMYDMYGVLVKRSSVCQGYAETMWYFLRKAGVPSGVATSQYVNHAWNVVNIGGKWYHVDATWDDPASDIPGRSMHDYFLVSFDTLNSKTKAASSDYYLGRYDTKVGNVWKGTYSNATDKRYEKGQFWNGVEKVIFYRKGYWYSIKQGSQSSYYQINKYSFTNGVNTTIFTGQDEWLDTDGTALNKQYGTLFLAQEKLYFCTSRYVAWIDLEVNERKAWAIYDIRQKYVSGVNIYGMGYYGNDVVIWVSDTPSCTRKDAYYLGACMSHKWQAGEVTKQPTFTSKGSQKYKCSNCGYTKNVTLDKLKLATVTVKTKNTGKGISLTWNTDSRATGYKVYRRTGKGAYRLIKTVKGSSVRSMVDRSVVGGKTYTYRVSAYNSYTKGGSKAKSQYYIGCTTARAKNTSQGVRVSWKKTKGAAGYKIYKKTGSGRFKCVKVVKAKTTTYLDRRVKSGTKYTYFVKPYKGKTAGTYKKASVKYR
;
A
#
# COMPACT_ATOMS: atom_id res chain seq x y z
N MET A 1 14.61 -36.50 -25.67
CA MET A 1 15.02 -36.59 -24.25
C MET A 1 14.02 -37.46 -23.54
N LYS A 2 14.47 -38.61 -23.00
CA LYS A 2 13.63 -39.55 -22.24
C LYS A 2 13.25 -38.88 -20.91
N TYR A 3 11.96 -38.72 -20.64
CA TYR A 3 11.47 -38.35 -19.32
C TYR A 3 11.07 -39.64 -18.59
N GLU A 4 11.76 -39.92 -17.48
CA GLU A 4 11.44 -41.04 -16.60
C GLU A 4 10.11 -40.80 -15.88
N ASN A 5 9.25 -41.81 -15.91
CA ASN A 5 8.01 -41.86 -15.14
C ASN A 5 8.33 -42.08 -13.66
N VAL A 6 8.28 -41.03 -12.86
CA VAL A 6 8.33 -41.16 -11.40
C VAL A 6 6.93 -41.53 -10.90
N ARG A 7 6.75 -42.81 -10.51
CA ARG A 7 5.62 -43.24 -9.67
C ARG A 7 5.83 -42.68 -8.26
N LEU A 8 4.85 -41.95 -7.73
CA LEU A 8 4.87 -41.42 -6.37
C LEU A 8 4.00 -42.28 -5.44
N THR A 9 4.53 -42.57 -4.26
CA THR A 9 3.94 -43.39 -3.17
C THR A 9 2.90 -42.64 -2.35
N GLU A 10 2.16 -43.36 -1.49
CA GLU A 10 0.97 -42.99 -0.69
C GLU A 10 1.03 -41.69 0.16
N ALA A 11 2.16 -40.98 0.21
CA ALA A 11 2.29 -39.69 0.88
C ALA A 11 1.51 -38.53 0.21
N VAL A 12 0.97 -38.76 -1.00
CA VAL A 12 0.25 -37.75 -1.81
C VAL A 12 -1.20 -37.53 -1.37
N ARG A 13 -1.73 -38.28 -0.39
CA ARG A 13 -3.09 -38.07 0.14
C ARG A 13 -3.32 -36.70 0.83
N ARG A 14 -2.27 -35.88 1.03
CA ARG A 14 -2.35 -34.54 1.64
C ARG A 14 -1.65 -33.45 0.79
N ILE A 15 -1.95 -33.33 -0.51
CA ILE A 15 -1.54 -32.14 -1.27
C ILE A 15 -2.34 -30.92 -0.79
N ARG A 16 -1.71 -30.01 -0.05
CA ARG A 16 -2.26 -28.67 0.23
C ARG A 16 -1.96 -27.74 -0.95
N MET A 17 -3.02 -27.31 -1.64
CA MET A 17 -2.97 -26.33 -2.73
C MET A 17 -2.66 -24.95 -2.15
N ILE A 18 -1.71 -24.23 -2.76
CA ILE A 18 -1.45 -22.83 -2.40
C ILE A 18 -1.63 -21.99 -3.67
N PHE A 19 -2.74 -21.28 -3.75
CA PHE A 19 -2.84 -20.14 -4.67
C PHE A 19 -2.07 -18.98 -4.08
N VAL A 20 -0.92 -18.67 -4.64
CA VAL A 20 -0.21 -17.43 -4.29
C VAL A 20 -0.56 -16.38 -5.32
N VAL A 21 -1.26 -15.33 -4.91
CA VAL A 21 -1.42 -14.11 -5.73
C VAL A 21 -0.06 -13.42 -5.79
N GLY A 22 0.76 -13.79 -6.78
CA GLY A 22 1.94 -13.08 -7.28
C GLY A 22 2.89 -12.41 -6.27
N VAL A 23 3.95 -13.12 -5.86
CA VAL A 23 5.40 -12.78 -6.07
C VAL A 23 6.24 -13.52 -5.02
N ILE A 24 6.90 -14.58 -5.49
CA ILE A 24 8.15 -15.21 -5.04
C ILE A 24 8.66 -14.75 -3.67
N ALA A 25 8.60 -15.67 -2.71
CA ALA A 25 9.58 -15.77 -1.64
C ALA A 25 10.05 -17.24 -1.60
N ALA A 26 11.34 -17.43 -1.80
CA ALA A 26 11.98 -18.74 -1.73
C ALA A 26 11.81 -19.33 -0.31
N CYS A 27 11.06 -20.41 -0.18
CA CYS A 27 11.18 -21.30 0.97
C CYS A 27 12.43 -22.16 0.76
N VAL A 28 13.55 -21.70 1.32
CA VAL A 28 14.69 -22.59 1.55
C VAL A 28 14.30 -23.52 2.71
N LEU A 29 13.91 -24.74 2.36
CA LEU A 29 14.03 -25.89 3.25
C LEU A 29 15.52 -26.18 3.43
N TYR A 30 16.08 -25.81 4.57
CA TYR A 30 17.22 -26.55 5.11
C TYR A 30 16.70 -27.47 6.19
N GLY A 31 16.69 -28.77 5.87
CA GLY A 31 16.74 -29.80 6.89
C GLY A 31 17.99 -29.59 7.73
N GLY A 32 17.77 -29.31 9.00
CA GLY A 32 18.79 -29.16 10.03
C GLY A 32 18.12 -29.38 11.37
N LYS A 33 18.68 -30.29 12.17
CA LYS A 33 18.20 -30.73 13.49
C LYS A 33 17.46 -29.63 14.27
N ILE A 34 16.25 -29.94 14.70
CA ILE A 34 15.47 -29.18 15.67
C ILE A 34 16.25 -29.23 16.99
N PRO A 35 16.80 -28.12 17.53
CA PRO A 35 17.16 -28.10 18.94
C PRO A 35 15.87 -28.21 19.74
N ALA A 36 15.83 -29.14 20.70
CA ALA A 36 14.74 -29.29 21.64
C ALA A 36 14.32 -27.90 22.15
N PHE A 37 13.04 -27.58 21.96
CA PHE A 37 12.48 -26.31 22.43
C PHE A 37 12.76 -26.21 23.92
N ALA A 38 13.34 -25.08 24.33
CA ALA A 38 13.30 -24.67 25.71
C ALA A 38 11.82 -24.69 26.12
N GLU A 39 11.51 -25.47 27.16
CA GLU A 39 10.23 -25.39 27.84
C GLU A 39 9.99 -23.91 28.14
N ASP A 40 9.00 -23.31 27.47
CA ASP A 40 8.41 -22.06 27.94
C ASP A 40 7.92 -22.41 29.34
N THR A 41 8.63 -21.87 30.33
CA THR A 41 8.48 -22.20 31.75
C THR A 41 6.99 -22.30 32.06
N GLN A 42 6.54 -23.51 32.44
CA GLN A 42 5.36 -23.61 33.28
C GLN A 42 5.69 -22.74 34.49
N GLU A 43 5.09 -21.54 34.53
CA GLU A 43 5.01 -20.82 35.78
C GLU A 43 4.17 -21.71 36.68
N GLN A 44 4.87 -22.39 37.58
CA GLN A 44 4.35 -23.21 38.63
C GLN A 44 3.18 -22.46 39.26
N TYR A 45 2.00 -23.09 39.28
CA TYR A 45 0.83 -22.58 39.96
C TYR A 45 1.19 -22.42 41.45
N ASP A 46 1.67 -21.24 41.82
CA ASP A 46 1.94 -20.88 43.20
C ASP A 46 0.60 -20.64 43.87
N SER A 47 0.12 -21.69 44.54
CA SER A 47 -1.08 -21.67 45.36
C SER A 47 -0.89 -20.91 46.68
N SER A 48 0.22 -20.17 46.85
CA SER A 48 0.37 -19.29 48.00
C SER A 48 -0.53 -18.06 47.85
N GLN A 49 -1.58 -18.03 48.67
CA GLN A 49 -2.33 -16.82 48.97
C GLN A 49 -1.35 -15.77 49.54
N SER A 50 -0.80 -14.93 48.66
CA SER A 50 -0.10 -13.73 49.09
C SER A 50 -1.14 -12.65 49.40
N SER A 51 -1.11 -12.19 50.64
CA SER A 51 -1.98 -11.19 51.23
C SER A 51 -1.80 -9.81 50.57
N TYR A 52 -2.41 -9.65 49.39
CA TYR A 52 -2.83 -8.34 48.91
C TYR A 52 -4.22 -8.08 49.49
N GLY A 53 -4.30 -7.22 50.51
CA GLY A 53 -5.53 -6.95 51.25
C GLY A 53 -6.79 -6.95 50.37
N GLN A 54 -7.75 -7.82 50.72
CA GLN A 54 -9.12 -7.87 50.18
C GLN A 54 -9.29 -7.99 48.65
N LEU A 55 -8.26 -8.36 47.87
CA LEU A 55 -8.43 -8.61 46.42
C LEU A 55 -8.70 -10.09 46.14
N LEU A 56 -9.79 -10.40 45.44
CA LEU A 56 -10.06 -11.72 44.90
C LEU A 56 -9.81 -11.77 43.40
N GLU A 57 -9.40 -12.94 42.92
CA GLU A 57 -9.34 -13.25 41.49
C GLU A 57 -10.63 -13.94 41.05
N GLN A 58 -11.18 -13.51 39.91
CA GLN A 58 -12.32 -14.14 39.25
C GLN A 58 -11.97 -14.39 37.78
N GLU A 59 -12.30 -15.59 37.29
CA GLU A 59 -12.15 -15.93 35.88
C GLU A 59 -13.14 -15.12 35.05
N GLY A 60 -12.68 -14.61 33.91
CA GLY A 60 -13.48 -13.78 33.03
C GLY A 60 -14.35 -14.62 32.11
N ASP A 61 -15.57 -14.14 31.85
CA ASP A 61 -16.44 -14.73 30.84
C ASP A 61 -15.90 -14.46 29.42
N THR A 62 -15.57 -15.53 28.70
CA THR A 62 -15.02 -15.49 27.35
C THR A 62 -16.05 -15.78 26.25
N SER A 63 -17.30 -16.09 26.60
CA SER A 63 -18.38 -16.43 25.65
C SER A 63 -18.65 -15.32 24.62
N GLY A 64 -18.44 -14.06 25.01
CA GLY A 64 -18.61 -12.92 24.12
C GLY A 64 -17.43 -12.64 23.18
N ILE A 65 -16.28 -13.28 23.36
CA ILE A 65 -15.13 -13.13 22.46
C ILE A 65 -15.44 -13.97 21.22
N LEU A 66 -15.95 -13.32 20.16
CA LEU A 66 -16.58 -13.90 18.96
C LEU A 66 -16.40 -15.43 18.82
N GLN A 67 -17.46 -16.22 19.00
CA GLN A 67 -17.45 -17.66 18.67
C GLN A 67 -18.73 -17.98 17.90
N PHE A 68 -18.88 -17.33 16.75
CA PHE A 68 -20.07 -17.38 15.90
C PHE A 68 -19.76 -18.20 14.66
N GLY A 69 -20.63 -19.15 14.28
CA GLY A 69 -20.43 -19.92 13.05
C GLY A 69 -19.76 -21.28 13.26
N GLY A 70 -20.05 -21.94 14.39
CA GLY A 70 -19.71 -23.34 14.60
C GLY A 70 -19.81 -23.85 16.05
N GLN A 71 -20.70 -23.33 16.90
CA GLN A 71 -21.11 -23.99 18.16
C GLN A 71 -22.47 -23.48 18.67
N ILE A 72 -23.14 -24.30 19.49
CA ILE A 72 -24.35 -24.03 20.28
C ILE A 72 -24.14 -22.76 21.12
N ILE A 73 -25.07 -21.81 21.01
CA ILE A 73 -25.18 -20.70 21.96
C ILE A 73 -26.35 -21.08 22.87
N GLU A 74 -26.05 -21.45 24.12
CA GLU A 74 -27.03 -21.29 25.19
C GLU A 74 -27.20 -19.78 25.43
N ASP A 75 -28.46 -19.33 25.45
CA ASP A 75 -28.89 -17.96 25.73
C ASP A 75 -28.10 -17.38 26.94
N GLU A 76 -27.71 -16.11 26.96
CA GLU A 76 -28.63 -15.00 27.21
C GLU A 76 -28.23 -13.74 26.44
N ALA A 77 -29.18 -13.24 25.66
CA ALA A 77 -29.18 -11.85 25.26
C ALA A 77 -29.47 -10.96 26.48
N SER A 78 -28.45 -10.24 26.97
CA SER A 78 -28.74 -9.03 27.77
C SER A 78 -28.96 -7.85 26.84
N ASP A 79 -30.24 -7.57 26.60
CA ASP A 79 -30.71 -6.31 26.06
C ASP A 79 -30.46 -5.22 27.11
N SER A 80 -29.75 -4.14 26.75
CA SER A 80 -29.94 -2.79 27.31
C SER A 80 -28.79 -1.83 26.94
N SER A 81 -29.11 -0.54 27.06
CA SER A 81 -28.30 0.66 26.89
C SER A 81 -26.83 0.63 27.36
N GLU A 82 -26.40 -0.34 28.17
CA GLU A 82 -25.03 -0.51 28.65
C GLU A 82 -24.02 -0.88 27.54
N ALA A 83 -24.43 -1.65 26.53
CA ALA A 83 -23.55 -1.98 25.38
C ALA A 83 -23.15 -0.73 24.57
N SER A 84 -24.02 0.28 24.52
CA SER A 84 -23.79 1.54 23.80
C SER A 84 -22.86 2.52 24.55
N LEU A 85 -22.92 2.53 25.88
CA LEU A 85 -22.02 3.30 26.76
C LEU A 85 -20.65 2.61 26.93
N ALA A 86 -20.62 1.27 26.96
CA ALA A 86 -19.39 0.47 26.94
C ALA A 86 -18.64 0.62 25.61
N ALA A 87 -19.33 0.64 24.47
CA ALA A 87 -18.72 0.92 23.17
C ALA A 87 -18.14 2.34 23.03
N ALA A 88 -18.70 3.31 23.76
CA ALA A 88 -18.18 4.69 23.80
C ALA A 88 -16.90 4.83 24.65
N ASN A 89 -16.74 4.02 25.70
CA ASN A 89 -15.58 4.03 26.60
C ASN A 89 -14.52 2.95 26.30
N SER A 90 -14.87 1.86 25.61
CA SER A 90 -13.94 0.75 25.31
C SER A 90 -12.74 1.19 24.47
N LYS A 91 -12.94 2.06 23.49
CA LYS A 91 -11.85 2.68 22.69
C LYS A 91 -10.80 3.40 23.53
N LYS A 92 -11.18 3.89 24.73
CA LYS A 92 -10.26 4.57 25.66
C LYS A 92 -9.21 3.59 26.21
N TYR A 93 -9.59 2.33 26.42
CA TYR A 93 -8.78 1.31 27.09
C TYR A 93 -8.28 0.21 26.14
N GLU A 94 -8.91 0.05 24.98
CA GLU A 94 -8.59 -0.92 23.92
C GLU A 94 -7.08 -1.01 23.67
N SER A 95 -6.43 0.11 23.36
CA SER A 95 -4.99 0.12 23.05
C SER A 95 -4.11 -0.30 24.23
N ALA A 96 -4.54 -0.04 25.47
CA ALA A 96 -3.79 -0.43 26.66
C ALA A 96 -3.95 -1.93 26.97
N ILE A 97 -5.17 -2.48 26.81
CA ILE A 97 -5.46 -3.90 26.97
C ILE A 97 -4.71 -4.70 25.91
N VAL A 98 -4.89 -4.36 24.63
CA VAL A 98 -4.26 -5.07 23.50
C VAL A 98 -2.75 -4.90 23.56
N GLY A 99 -2.25 -3.70 23.88
CA GLY A 99 -0.81 -3.47 24.06
C GLY A 99 -0.20 -4.26 25.22
N ALA A 100 -0.96 -4.60 26.26
CA ALA A 100 -0.50 -5.50 27.32
C ALA A 100 -0.41 -6.94 26.82
N VAL A 101 -1.42 -7.40 26.08
CA VAL A 101 -1.50 -8.74 25.46
C VAL A 101 -0.41 -8.94 24.41
N GLU A 102 -0.16 -7.95 23.54
CA GLU A 102 0.93 -7.96 22.55
C GLU A 102 2.32 -8.11 23.20
N LYS A 103 2.49 -7.61 24.43
CA LYS A 103 3.73 -7.69 25.20
C LYS A 103 3.81 -8.94 26.08
N PHE A 104 2.78 -9.80 26.06
CA PHE A 104 2.69 -10.95 26.96
C PHE A 104 2.77 -10.54 28.44
N SER A 105 2.13 -9.41 28.78
CA SER A 105 2.14 -8.93 30.15
C SER A 105 1.31 -9.88 31.02
N PRO A 106 1.83 -10.35 32.18
CA PRO A 106 1.09 -11.27 33.05
C PRO A 106 -0.09 -10.58 33.75
N ARG A 107 0.01 -9.26 33.96
CA ARG A 107 -1.06 -8.43 34.51
C ARG A 107 -1.03 -7.00 33.98
N LEU A 108 -2.20 -6.36 33.94
CA LEU A 108 -2.39 -4.96 33.58
C LEU A 108 -3.10 -4.23 34.72
N ASN A 109 -2.50 -3.17 35.26
CA ASN A 109 -3.12 -2.36 36.30
C ASN A 109 -4.20 -1.45 35.71
N VAL A 110 -5.44 -1.66 36.14
CA VAL A 110 -6.64 -0.94 35.67
C VAL A 110 -7.36 -0.21 36.82
N LYS A 111 -6.72 -0.09 37.99
CA LYS A 111 -7.32 0.52 39.20
C LYS A 111 -7.90 1.92 38.95
N SER A 112 -7.23 2.73 38.14
CA SER A 112 -7.64 4.10 37.82
C SER A 112 -8.72 4.20 36.75
N TRP A 113 -9.15 3.06 36.17
CA TRP A 113 -10.06 3.04 35.03
C TRP A 113 -11.54 3.00 35.43
N GLY A 114 -11.82 2.72 36.70
CA GLY A 114 -13.19 2.62 37.22
C GLY A 114 -13.93 1.37 36.77
N LEU A 115 -13.21 0.33 36.35
CA LEU A 115 -13.80 -0.95 35.99
C LEU A 115 -14.37 -1.65 37.22
N THR A 116 -15.47 -2.38 37.03
CA THR A 116 -16.13 -3.18 38.07
C THR A 116 -16.39 -4.59 37.57
N THR A 117 -16.69 -5.50 38.49
CA THR A 117 -17.10 -6.88 38.15
C THR A 117 -18.28 -6.95 37.17
N ARG A 118 -19.12 -5.90 37.10
CA ARG A 118 -20.29 -5.84 36.21
C ARG A 118 -19.96 -5.47 34.77
N ASN A 119 -18.89 -4.72 34.52
CA ASN A 119 -18.59 -4.17 33.18
C ASN A 119 -17.27 -4.67 32.57
N VAL A 120 -16.41 -5.32 33.36
CA VAL A 120 -15.08 -5.74 32.92
C VAL A 120 -15.13 -6.71 31.74
N ALA A 121 -16.09 -7.65 31.72
CA ALA A 121 -16.25 -8.60 30.62
C ALA A 121 -16.51 -7.88 29.29
N ASN A 122 -17.48 -6.97 29.27
CA ASN A 122 -17.79 -6.17 28.08
C ASN A 122 -16.59 -5.35 27.59
N VAL A 123 -15.80 -4.77 28.50
CA VAL A 123 -14.60 -3.98 28.15
C VAL A 123 -13.51 -4.86 27.54
N VAL A 124 -13.19 -6.00 28.15
CA VAL A 124 -12.17 -6.93 27.66
C VAL A 124 -12.60 -7.54 26.34
N THR A 125 -13.82 -8.06 26.26
CA THR A 125 -14.39 -8.68 25.06
C THR A 125 -14.45 -7.71 23.89
N THR A 126 -14.88 -6.47 24.11
CA THR A 126 -14.87 -5.43 23.06
C THR A 126 -13.45 -5.15 22.56
N ALA A 127 -12.47 -5.08 23.48
CA ALA A 127 -11.08 -4.87 23.11
C ALA A 127 -10.50 -6.06 22.32
N MET A 128 -10.78 -7.30 22.71
CA MET A 128 -10.29 -8.48 22.00
C MET A 128 -10.96 -8.66 20.64
N ASN A 129 -12.29 -8.50 20.56
CA ASN A 129 -13.03 -8.58 19.29
C ASN A 129 -12.67 -7.47 18.30
N ALA A 130 -12.19 -6.33 18.81
CA ALA A 130 -11.62 -5.29 17.98
C ALA A 130 -10.25 -5.67 17.39
N HIS A 131 -9.63 -6.77 17.82
CA HIS A 131 -8.28 -7.17 17.44
C HIS A 131 -8.21 -8.67 17.12
N PRO A 132 -8.79 -9.12 16.00
CA PRO A 132 -8.80 -10.53 15.59
C PRO A 132 -7.40 -11.09 15.32
N GLU A 133 -6.37 -10.23 15.23
CA GLU A 133 -4.97 -10.66 15.20
C GLU A 133 -4.47 -11.25 16.54
N VAL A 134 -5.21 -11.06 17.62
CA VAL A 134 -4.92 -11.59 18.95
C VAL A 134 -5.53 -12.99 19.08
N VAL A 135 -4.85 -13.97 18.49
CA VAL A 135 -5.30 -15.38 18.40
C VAL A 135 -4.72 -16.28 19.49
N TYR A 136 -3.91 -15.72 20.39
CA TYR A 136 -2.97 -16.46 21.24
C TYR A 136 -3.21 -16.28 22.75
N VAL A 137 -4.32 -15.65 23.11
CA VAL A 137 -4.85 -15.63 24.49
C VAL A 137 -5.68 -16.90 24.69
N ALA A 138 -5.37 -17.66 25.75
CA ALA A 138 -6.13 -18.83 26.14
C ALA A 138 -7.33 -18.42 27.03
N ARG A 139 -7.08 -17.57 28.03
CA ARG A 139 -8.11 -17.08 28.96
C ARG A 139 -7.72 -15.72 29.54
N TYR A 140 -8.67 -15.06 30.19
CA TYR A 140 -8.40 -13.91 31.04
C TYR A 140 -9.08 -14.06 32.40
N SER A 141 -8.52 -13.42 33.41
CA SER A 141 -9.11 -13.26 34.74
C SER A 141 -8.89 -11.82 35.20
N TYR A 142 -9.49 -11.45 36.33
CA TYR A 142 -9.28 -10.13 36.90
C TYR A 142 -9.24 -10.17 38.43
N LEU A 143 -8.45 -9.28 39.02
CA LEU A 143 -8.40 -9.07 40.46
C LEU A 143 -9.28 -7.88 40.83
N TYR A 144 -10.17 -8.05 41.78
CA TYR A 144 -11.10 -7.01 42.23
C TYR A 144 -11.16 -6.91 43.75
N ASP A 145 -11.46 -5.71 44.23
CA ASP A 145 -11.71 -5.41 45.64
C ASP A 145 -13.11 -5.88 46.01
N GLN A 146 -13.22 -6.83 46.94
CA GLN A 146 -14.50 -7.44 47.31
C GLN A 146 -15.50 -6.46 47.92
N THR A 147 -15.02 -5.44 48.62
CA THR A 147 -15.88 -4.46 49.31
C THR A 147 -16.50 -3.48 48.33
N THR A 148 -15.74 -3.10 47.30
CA THR A 148 -16.17 -2.07 46.35
C THR A 148 -16.59 -2.61 44.98
N GLY A 149 -16.29 -3.88 44.68
CA GLY A 149 -16.48 -4.50 43.37
C GLY A 149 -15.58 -3.92 42.27
N LYS A 150 -14.57 -3.12 42.61
CA LYS A 150 -13.69 -2.44 41.65
C LYS A 150 -12.56 -3.34 41.20
N VAL A 151 -12.33 -3.41 39.89
CA VAL A 151 -11.24 -4.17 39.29
C VAL A 151 -9.94 -3.40 39.37
N VAL A 152 -8.89 -4.06 39.86
CA VAL A 152 -7.54 -3.51 40.08
C VAL A 152 -6.57 -4.02 39.01
N TYR A 153 -6.64 -5.31 38.66
CA TYR A 153 -5.80 -5.89 37.62
C TYR A 153 -6.60 -6.75 36.65
N LEU A 154 -6.21 -6.72 35.38
CA LEU A 154 -6.54 -7.77 34.40
C LEU A 154 -5.35 -8.73 34.30
N LYS A 155 -5.61 -10.02 34.21
CA LYS A 155 -4.61 -11.08 33.98
C LYS A 155 -4.97 -11.84 32.71
N PHE A 156 -3.96 -12.19 31.93
CA PHE A 156 -4.12 -12.93 30.68
C PHE A 156 -3.23 -14.17 30.74
N SER A 157 -3.81 -15.32 30.41
CA SER A 157 -3.05 -16.55 30.19
C SER A 157 -3.01 -16.84 28.70
N TYR A 158 -1.85 -17.31 28.23
CA TYR A 158 -1.57 -17.48 26.82
C TYR A 158 -1.48 -18.96 26.45
N LYS A 159 -1.75 -19.27 25.18
CA LYS A 159 -1.59 -20.62 24.64
C LYS A 159 -0.12 -21.09 24.77
N PRO A 160 0.16 -22.39 24.92
CA PRO A 160 1.54 -22.90 25.03
C PRO A 160 2.50 -22.43 23.93
N ASN A 161 2.01 -22.20 22.70
CA ASN A 161 2.82 -21.76 21.56
C ASN A 161 2.60 -20.28 21.17
N ALA A 162 2.04 -19.48 22.06
CA ALA A 162 1.50 -18.16 21.74
C ALA A 162 2.49 -17.20 21.06
N ARG A 163 3.77 -17.20 21.48
CA ARG A 163 4.82 -16.36 20.84
C ARG A 163 5.13 -16.81 19.42
N THR A 164 5.16 -18.11 19.18
CA THR A 164 5.41 -18.70 17.87
C THR A 164 4.24 -18.43 16.93
N GLU A 165 3.00 -18.65 17.40
CA GLU A 165 1.78 -18.36 16.64
C GLU A 165 1.71 -16.89 16.26
N LYS A 166 1.98 -15.98 17.20
CA LYS A 166 2.04 -14.54 16.91
C LYS A 166 3.06 -14.23 15.79
N LYS A 167 4.28 -14.77 15.89
CA LYS A 167 5.33 -14.54 14.88
C LYS A 167 4.93 -15.07 13.50
N GLN A 168 4.30 -16.24 13.44
CA GLN A 168 3.83 -16.84 12.19
C GLN A 168 2.68 -16.02 11.57
N LEU A 169 1.72 -15.57 12.40
CA LEU A 169 0.63 -14.72 11.96
C LEU A 169 1.12 -13.36 11.46
N ASP A 170 2.04 -12.70 12.19
CA ASP A 170 2.66 -11.44 11.78
C ASP A 170 3.35 -11.58 10.41
N ALA A 171 4.07 -12.69 10.19
CA ALA A 171 4.71 -12.98 8.91
C ALA A 171 3.69 -13.22 7.79
N ALA A 172 2.60 -13.93 8.07
CA ALA A 172 1.52 -14.17 7.11
C ALA A 172 0.80 -12.86 6.73
N ILE A 173 0.52 -11.98 7.71
CA ILE A 173 -0.03 -10.64 7.46
C ILE A 173 0.91 -9.79 6.60
N ALA A 174 2.22 -9.82 6.88
CA ALA A 174 3.21 -9.12 6.08
C ALA A 174 3.24 -9.61 4.62
N GLU A 175 3.07 -10.92 4.40
CA GLU A 175 3.00 -11.50 3.07
C GLU A 175 1.73 -11.08 2.32
N VAL A 176 0.56 -11.06 2.95
CA VAL A 176 -0.67 -10.50 2.33
C VAL A 176 -0.47 -9.05 1.92
N ASN A 177 0.11 -8.22 2.79
CA ASN A 177 0.38 -6.80 2.50
C ASN A 177 1.40 -6.60 1.36
N LYS A 178 2.26 -7.58 1.11
CA LYS A 178 3.18 -7.56 -0.03
C LYS A 178 2.47 -7.93 -1.34
N GLN A 179 1.52 -8.87 -1.29
CA GLN A 179 0.74 -9.31 -2.44
C GLN A 179 -0.33 -8.29 -2.86
N ILE A 180 -1.05 -7.72 -1.88
CA ILE A 180 -2.16 -6.80 -2.11
C ILE A 180 -1.73 -5.37 -1.82
N ASN A 181 -1.43 -4.64 -2.88
CA ASN A 181 -1.15 -3.20 -2.79
C ASN A 181 -2.41 -2.38 -3.05
N THR A 182 -3.05 -1.92 -2.00
CA THR A 182 -4.27 -1.09 -2.04
C THR A 182 -4.03 0.37 -2.45
N LYS A 183 -2.77 0.77 -2.69
CA LYS A 183 -2.43 2.14 -3.07
C LYS A 183 -3.08 2.50 -4.41
N ASN A 184 -3.99 3.48 -4.37
CA ASN A 184 -4.79 3.99 -5.48
C ASN A 184 -5.97 3.11 -5.92
N MET A 185 -6.32 2.06 -5.16
CA MET A 185 -7.57 1.31 -5.38
C MET A 185 -8.77 2.08 -4.82
N LYS A 186 -9.91 2.03 -5.52
CA LYS A 186 -11.20 2.48 -4.97
C LYS A 186 -11.68 1.52 -3.87
N PRO A 187 -12.59 1.93 -2.96
CA PRO A 187 -13.08 1.04 -1.89
C PRO A 187 -13.61 -0.32 -2.40
N ALA A 188 -14.40 -0.35 -3.48
CA ALA A 188 -14.87 -1.61 -4.08
C ALA A 188 -13.73 -2.50 -4.61
N GLU A 189 -12.63 -1.92 -5.11
CA GLU A 189 -11.45 -2.67 -5.53
C GLU A 189 -10.71 -3.27 -4.36
N ILE A 190 -10.63 -2.55 -3.24
CA ILE A 190 -10.02 -3.06 -2.00
C ILE A 190 -10.82 -4.24 -1.47
N VAL A 191 -12.16 -4.13 -1.46
CA VAL A 191 -13.05 -5.21 -1.03
C VAL A 191 -12.89 -6.43 -1.93
N LEU A 192 -12.84 -6.25 -3.25
CA LEU A 192 -12.61 -7.34 -4.20
C LEU A 192 -11.24 -8.00 -3.97
N ALA A 193 -10.17 -7.22 -3.76
CA ALA A 193 -8.83 -7.78 -3.58
C ALA A 193 -8.72 -8.72 -2.39
N TYR A 194 -9.33 -8.36 -1.25
CA TYR A 194 -9.32 -9.21 -0.07
C TYR A 194 -10.32 -10.37 -0.16
N HIS A 195 -11.46 -10.18 -0.82
CA HIS A 195 -12.40 -11.26 -1.12
C HIS A 195 -11.72 -12.34 -1.97
N GLU A 196 -11.10 -11.96 -3.10
CA GLU A 196 -10.39 -12.87 -4.00
C GLU A 196 -9.25 -13.61 -3.30
N PHE A 197 -8.54 -12.95 -2.37
CA PHE A 197 -7.52 -13.61 -1.57
C PHE A 197 -8.11 -14.68 -0.65
N LEU A 198 -9.25 -14.41 0.01
CA LEU A 198 -9.87 -15.39 0.90
C LEU A 198 -10.39 -16.58 0.11
N THR A 199 -11.20 -16.34 -0.92
CA THR A 199 -11.82 -17.41 -1.74
C THR A 199 -10.81 -18.24 -2.53
N SER A 200 -9.60 -17.73 -2.77
CA SER A 200 -8.59 -18.47 -3.53
C SER A 200 -7.57 -19.20 -2.66
N THR A 201 -7.38 -18.79 -1.40
CA THR A 201 -6.24 -19.26 -0.58
C THR A 201 -6.62 -20.02 0.68
N VAL A 202 -7.92 -20.16 0.96
CA VAL A 202 -8.44 -20.76 2.17
C VAL A 202 -9.41 -21.87 1.76
N ALA A 203 -9.37 -23.00 2.45
CA ALA A 203 -10.38 -24.04 2.32
C ALA A 203 -11.38 -23.95 3.48
N TYR A 204 -12.66 -24.18 3.20
CA TYR A 204 -13.66 -24.26 4.25
C TYR A 204 -13.42 -25.49 5.14
N ASP A 205 -13.37 -25.28 6.45
CA ASP A 205 -13.19 -26.36 7.41
C ASP A 205 -14.52 -27.08 7.68
N THR A 206 -14.61 -28.35 7.28
CA THR A 206 -15.80 -29.20 7.48
C THR A 206 -15.63 -30.20 8.62
N SER A 207 -14.62 -30.03 9.51
CA SER A 207 -14.31 -31.00 10.57
C SER A 207 -15.26 -30.98 11.77
N GLY A 208 -16.30 -30.15 11.70
CA GLY A 208 -17.31 -29.98 12.75
C GLY A 208 -16.87 -29.01 13.84
N ALA A 209 -17.84 -28.63 14.68
CA ALA A 209 -17.64 -27.72 15.81
C ALA A 209 -16.52 -28.20 16.76
N LYS A 210 -15.70 -27.27 17.27
CA LYS A 210 -14.75 -27.50 18.37
C LYS A 210 -15.12 -26.62 19.55
N GLU A 211 -15.15 -27.24 20.71
CA GLU A 211 -15.38 -26.53 21.97
C GLU A 211 -14.16 -25.72 22.38
N PHE A 212 -14.41 -24.72 23.22
CA PHE A 212 -13.35 -23.95 23.86
C PHE A 212 -12.54 -24.82 24.83
N ASP A 213 -11.22 -24.72 24.79
CA ASP A 213 -10.32 -25.43 25.69
C ASP A 213 -9.59 -24.42 26.61
N PRO A 214 -9.66 -24.53 27.95
CA PRO A 214 -9.03 -23.56 28.84
C PRO A 214 -7.50 -23.45 28.73
N THR A 215 -6.83 -24.46 28.16
CA THR A 215 -5.37 -24.51 27.99
C THR A 215 -4.96 -23.89 26.66
N THR A 216 -5.70 -24.22 25.60
CA THR A 216 -5.37 -23.88 24.21
C THR A 216 -6.29 -22.81 23.62
N GLY A 217 -7.25 -22.30 24.38
CA GLY A 217 -8.20 -21.26 24.01
C GLY A 217 -9.16 -21.67 22.90
N ARG A 218 -9.59 -20.68 22.11
CA ARG A 218 -10.37 -20.88 20.88
C ARG A 218 -9.54 -21.65 19.84
N ASP A 219 -10.15 -22.64 19.18
CA ASP A 219 -9.51 -23.33 18.05
C ASP A 219 -9.29 -22.38 16.86
N HIS A 220 -8.16 -22.55 16.18
CA HIS A 220 -7.80 -21.71 15.05
C HIS A 220 -8.73 -21.85 13.83
N MET A 221 -9.59 -22.86 13.74
CA MET A 221 -10.60 -22.91 12.67
C MET A 221 -11.51 -21.67 12.67
N TYR A 222 -11.63 -20.98 13.80
CA TYR A 222 -12.49 -19.82 13.99
C TYR A 222 -11.78 -18.46 13.86
N ASP A 223 -10.47 -18.43 13.57
CA ASP A 223 -9.67 -17.20 13.66
C ASP A 223 -8.74 -16.93 12.47
N MET A 224 -8.03 -15.78 12.53
CA MET A 224 -7.09 -15.36 11.49
C MET A 224 -5.91 -16.31 11.28
N TYR A 225 -5.51 -17.08 12.29
CA TYR A 225 -4.43 -18.05 12.14
C TYR A 225 -4.88 -19.25 11.30
N GLY A 226 -6.13 -19.70 11.47
CA GLY A 226 -6.77 -20.67 10.57
C GLY A 226 -6.70 -20.22 9.12
N VAL A 227 -7.13 -18.99 8.86
CA VAL A 227 -7.16 -18.40 7.51
C VAL A 227 -5.77 -18.18 6.93
N LEU A 228 -4.87 -17.50 7.64
CA LEU A 228 -3.62 -17.00 7.07
C LEU A 228 -2.45 -17.99 7.16
N VAL A 229 -2.43 -18.82 8.19
CA VAL A 229 -1.34 -19.77 8.46
C VAL A 229 -1.74 -21.19 8.10
N LYS A 230 -2.87 -21.69 8.61
CA LYS A 230 -3.33 -23.06 8.33
C LYS A 230 -3.97 -23.22 6.95
N ARG A 231 -4.49 -22.14 6.37
CA ARG A 231 -5.27 -22.11 5.12
C ARG A 231 -6.57 -22.94 5.20
N SER A 232 -7.16 -23.02 6.39
CA SER A 232 -8.39 -23.78 6.68
C SER A 232 -9.15 -23.09 7.81
N SER A 233 -10.40 -22.71 7.58
CA SER A 233 -11.22 -21.97 8.56
C SER A 233 -12.71 -22.07 8.27
N VAL A 234 -13.56 -21.81 9.26
CA VAL A 234 -15.01 -21.61 9.09
C VAL A 234 -15.35 -20.14 8.84
N CYS A 235 -16.63 -19.84 8.59
CA CYS A 235 -17.13 -18.53 8.21
C CYS A 235 -16.62 -17.37 9.09
N GLN A 236 -16.44 -17.61 10.39
CA GLN A 236 -15.92 -16.62 11.32
C GLN A 236 -14.51 -16.12 10.96
N GLY A 237 -13.57 -17.03 10.70
CA GLY A 237 -12.20 -16.65 10.42
C GLY A 237 -12.11 -15.88 9.11
N TYR A 238 -12.92 -16.25 8.10
CA TYR A 238 -13.06 -15.48 6.85
C TYR A 238 -13.52 -14.06 7.15
N ALA A 239 -14.61 -13.91 7.91
CA ALA A 239 -15.21 -12.61 8.22
C ALA A 239 -14.27 -11.72 9.04
N GLU A 240 -13.63 -12.26 10.08
CA GLU A 240 -12.67 -11.54 10.92
C GLU A 240 -11.42 -11.11 10.13
N THR A 241 -10.89 -12.00 9.29
CA THR A 241 -9.71 -11.71 8.48
C THR A 241 -10.00 -10.63 7.44
N MET A 242 -11.13 -10.73 6.73
CA MET A 242 -11.53 -9.69 5.78
C MET A 242 -11.71 -8.36 6.48
N TRP A 243 -12.40 -8.35 7.62
CA TRP A 243 -12.64 -7.15 8.41
C TRP A 243 -11.33 -6.50 8.88
N TYR A 244 -10.37 -7.29 9.36
CA TYR A 244 -9.03 -6.81 9.74
C TYR A 244 -8.37 -6.05 8.60
N PHE A 245 -8.31 -6.64 7.41
CA PHE A 245 -7.63 -6.05 6.26
C PHE A 245 -8.36 -4.82 5.70
N LEU A 246 -9.69 -4.87 5.61
CA LEU A 246 -10.49 -3.71 5.21
C LEU A 246 -10.28 -2.50 6.13
N ARG A 247 -10.22 -2.76 7.44
CA ARG A 247 -9.91 -1.76 8.46
C ARG A 247 -8.53 -1.15 8.25
N LYS A 248 -7.50 -1.98 8.05
CA LYS A 248 -6.13 -1.50 7.78
C LYS A 248 -6.05 -0.71 6.46
N ALA A 249 -6.88 -1.07 5.47
CA ALA A 249 -6.96 -0.39 4.18
C ALA A 249 -7.85 0.87 4.17
N GLY A 250 -8.52 1.20 5.28
CA GLY A 250 -9.31 2.43 5.38
C GLY A 250 -10.76 2.32 4.92
N VAL A 251 -11.27 1.12 4.65
CA VAL A 251 -12.66 0.87 4.21
C VAL A 251 -13.53 0.67 5.46
N PRO A 252 -14.55 1.51 5.72
CA PRO A 252 -15.45 1.28 6.84
C PRO A 252 -16.24 -0.01 6.67
N SER A 253 -16.27 -0.85 7.70
CA SER A 253 -16.78 -2.22 7.62
C SER A 253 -17.18 -2.75 9.00
N GLY A 254 -17.93 -3.85 9.03
CA GLY A 254 -18.31 -4.57 10.24
C GLY A 254 -18.41 -6.07 9.98
N VAL A 255 -18.70 -6.81 11.05
CA VAL A 255 -18.99 -8.26 11.00
C VAL A 255 -20.48 -8.44 11.25
N ALA A 256 -21.13 -9.19 10.38
CA ALA A 256 -22.53 -9.56 10.51
C ALA A 256 -22.62 -11.04 10.86
N THR A 257 -23.58 -11.39 11.71
CA THR A 257 -23.83 -12.76 12.15
C THR A 257 -25.32 -13.08 12.11
N SER A 258 -25.64 -14.37 11.99
CA SER A 258 -27.00 -14.90 12.17
C SER A 258 -26.89 -16.21 12.95
N GLN A 259 -27.67 -16.31 14.03
CA GLN A 259 -27.75 -17.57 14.79
C GLN A 259 -28.57 -18.58 14.00
N TYR A 260 -29.62 -18.12 13.32
CA TYR A 260 -30.53 -18.97 12.57
C TYR A 260 -29.86 -19.76 11.43
N VAL A 261 -28.98 -19.13 10.64
CA VAL A 261 -28.18 -19.85 9.63
C VAL A 261 -26.80 -20.27 10.14
N ASN A 262 -26.49 -20.05 11.42
CA ASN A 262 -25.19 -20.27 12.05
C ASN A 262 -24.02 -19.78 11.16
N HIS A 263 -24.04 -18.49 10.82
CA HIS A 263 -23.13 -17.92 9.82
C HIS A 263 -22.60 -16.54 10.19
N ALA A 264 -21.40 -16.23 9.71
CA ALA A 264 -20.72 -14.95 9.88
C ALA A 264 -20.15 -14.45 8.55
N TRP A 265 -20.33 -13.15 8.27
CA TRP A 265 -19.87 -12.50 7.04
C TRP A 265 -19.58 -11.01 7.28
N ASN A 266 -19.31 -10.23 6.22
CA ASN A 266 -18.97 -8.81 6.35
C ASN A 266 -20.04 -7.87 5.80
N VAL A 267 -20.10 -6.68 6.39
CA VAL A 267 -20.77 -5.52 5.80
C VAL A 267 -19.74 -4.42 5.54
N VAL A 268 -19.86 -3.73 4.41
CA VAL A 268 -18.91 -2.69 3.99
C VAL A 268 -19.63 -1.41 3.60
N ASN A 269 -19.07 -0.25 3.96
CA ASN A 269 -19.61 1.05 3.57
C ASN A 269 -18.81 1.63 2.39
N ILE A 270 -19.49 1.79 1.25
CA ILE A 270 -18.91 2.38 0.06
C ILE A 270 -19.73 3.61 -0.31
N GLY A 271 -19.12 4.80 -0.23
CA GLY A 271 -19.78 6.05 -0.59
C GLY A 271 -21.00 6.39 0.27
N GLY A 272 -21.01 6.01 1.55
CA GLY A 272 -22.10 6.26 2.48
C GLY A 272 -23.23 5.23 2.44
N LYS A 273 -23.10 4.16 1.66
CA LYS A 273 -24.07 3.07 1.54
C LYS A 273 -23.46 1.76 2.01
N TRP A 274 -24.24 0.96 2.74
CA TRP A 274 -23.82 -0.35 3.24
C TRP A 274 -24.18 -1.45 2.25
N TYR A 275 -23.31 -2.45 2.13
CA TYR A 275 -23.46 -3.64 1.31
C TYR A 275 -22.96 -4.86 2.08
N HIS A 276 -23.56 -6.02 1.83
CA HIS A 276 -23.12 -7.31 2.35
C HIS A 276 -22.04 -7.89 1.43
N VAL A 277 -21.04 -8.54 2.02
CA VAL A 277 -19.97 -9.26 1.33
C VAL A 277 -19.72 -10.55 2.10
N ASP A 278 -19.91 -11.68 1.42
CA ASP A 278 -19.74 -13.00 2.01
C ASP A 278 -18.72 -13.83 1.25
N ALA A 279 -17.46 -13.73 1.68
CA ALA A 279 -16.38 -14.51 1.09
C ALA A 279 -16.53 -16.01 1.33
N THR A 280 -17.27 -16.43 2.35
CA THR A 280 -17.42 -17.85 2.68
C THR A 280 -18.42 -18.52 1.75
N TRP A 281 -19.59 -17.91 1.53
CA TRP A 281 -20.57 -18.45 0.58
C TRP A 281 -20.15 -18.26 -0.88
N ASP A 282 -19.27 -17.30 -1.16
CA ASP A 282 -18.61 -17.17 -2.45
C ASP A 282 -17.44 -18.17 -2.64
N ASP A 283 -17.04 -18.90 -1.59
CA ASP A 283 -16.02 -19.95 -1.62
C ASP A 283 -16.68 -21.36 -1.63
N PRO A 284 -16.67 -22.07 -2.76
CA PRO A 284 -17.35 -23.36 -2.86
C PRO A 284 -16.65 -24.46 -2.05
N ALA A 285 -17.40 -25.13 -1.16
CA ALA A 285 -16.87 -26.17 -0.26
C ALA A 285 -16.19 -27.36 -0.97
N SER A 286 -16.55 -27.65 -2.22
CA SER A 286 -15.62 -28.40 -3.09
C SER A 286 -14.53 -27.42 -3.52
N ASP A 287 -13.45 -27.41 -2.74
CA ASP A 287 -12.28 -26.55 -2.96
C ASP A 287 -11.58 -26.97 -4.28
N ILE A 288 -12.08 -26.37 -5.35
CA ILE A 288 -11.64 -26.54 -6.73
C ILE A 288 -10.64 -25.42 -7.03
N PRO A 289 -9.43 -25.76 -7.49
CA PRO A 289 -8.40 -24.80 -7.87
C PRO A 289 -8.90 -23.64 -8.72
N GLY A 290 -8.77 -22.41 -8.22
CA GLY A 290 -9.02 -21.18 -8.98
C GLY A 290 -10.50 -20.84 -9.14
N ARG A 291 -11.37 -21.51 -8.39
CA ARG A 291 -12.79 -21.19 -8.29
C ARG A 291 -13.01 -20.11 -7.24
N SER A 292 -13.83 -19.13 -7.56
CA SER A 292 -14.29 -18.07 -6.66
C SER A 292 -15.58 -17.52 -7.26
N MET A 293 -16.64 -17.45 -6.46
CA MET A 293 -17.94 -16.96 -6.88
C MET A 293 -18.10 -15.49 -6.46
N HIS A 294 -19.12 -14.82 -6.98
CA HIS A 294 -19.38 -13.40 -6.70
C HIS A 294 -20.88 -13.14 -6.49
N ASP A 295 -21.57 -14.15 -5.99
CA ASP A 295 -23.01 -14.15 -5.81
C ASP A 295 -23.44 -13.38 -4.58
N TYR A 296 -22.57 -13.29 -3.58
CA TYR A 296 -22.78 -12.57 -2.33
C TYR A 296 -21.84 -11.36 -2.18
N PHE A 297 -21.23 -10.92 -3.28
CA PHE A 297 -20.30 -9.79 -3.31
C PHE A 297 -21.00 -8.45 -3.57
N LEU A 298 -20.96 -7.55 -2.58
CA LEU A 298 -21.54 -6.20 -2.61
C LEU A 298 -23.05 -6.17 -2.89
N VAL A 299 -23.80 -7.03 -2.21
CA VAL A 299 -25.25 -7.16 -2.37
C VAL A 299 -26.02 -6.40 -1.29
N SER A 300 -27.27 -6.05 -1.59
CA SER A 300 -28.22 -5.55 -0.59
C SER A 300 -28.67 -6.66 0.36
N PHE A 301 -29.22 -6.27 1.50
CA PHE A 301 -29.79 -7.18 2.49
C PHE A 301 -30.93 -8.02 1.91
N ASP A 302 -31.80 -7.44 1.07
CA ASP A 302 -32.89 -8.19 0.44
C ASP A 302 -32.35 -9.25 -0.53
N THR A 303 -31.30 -8.92 -1.27
CA THR A 303 -30.66 -9.87 -2.20
C THR A 303 -29.95 -10.99 -1.45
N LEU A 304 -29.22 -10.67 -0.37
CA LEU A 304 -28.65 -11.67 0.54
C LEU A 304 -29.75 -12.62 1.04
N ASN A 305 -30.80 -12.09 1.68
CA ASN A 305 -31.93 -12.88 2.18
C ASN A 305 -32.55 -13.78 1.09
N SER A 306 -32.73 -13.25 -0.13
CA SER A 306 -33.36 -14.00 -1.23
C SER A 306 -32.51 -15.17 -1.73
N LYS A 307 -31.19 -15.00 -1.83
CA LYS A 307 -30.25 -16.03 -2.31
C LYS A 307 -30.12 -17.15 -1.29
N THR A 308 -30.07 -16.79 -0.01
CA THR A 308 -29.90 -17.75 1.07
C THR A 308 -31.20 -18.51 1.40
N LYS A 309 -32.38 -17.96 1.08
CA LYS A 309 -33.68 -18.67 1.16
C LYS A 309 -33.71 -19.96 0.33
N ALA A 310 -32.93 -20.04 -0.75
CA ALA A 310 -32.83 -21.24 -1.58
C ALA A 310 -31.93 -22.33 -0.98
N ALA A 311 -31.20 -22.05 0.11
CA ALA A 311 -30.17 -22.92 0.68
C ALA A 311 -30.58 -23.62 1.99
N SER A 312 -31.74 -23.31 2.59
CA SER A 312 -32.24 -23.93 3.83
C SER A 312 -33.73 -24.27 3.72
N SER A 313 -34.09 -25.53 4.05
CA SER A 313 -35.46 -26.05 3.98
C SER A 313 -36.41 -25.49 5.04
N ASP A 314 -35.90 -24.83 6.08
CA ASP A 314 -36.65 -24.54 7.31
C ASP A 314 -37.11 -23.09 7.42
N TYR A 315 -37.14 -22.35 6.30
CA TYR A 315 -37.40 -20.91 6.26
C TYR A 315 -38.86 -20.54 6.62
N TYR A 316 -39.12 -20.26 7.90
CA TYR A 316 -40.42 -19.75 8.39
C TYR A 316 -40.42 -18.25 8.73
N LEU A 317 -39.27 -17.57 8.84
CA LEU A 317 -39.17 -16.23 9.47
C LEU A 317 -39.28 -15.01 8.54
N GLY A 318 -39.32 -15.17 7.22
CA GLY A 318 -39.44 -14.05 6.28
C GLY A 318 -38.23 -13.09 6.19
N ARG A 319 -37.30 -13.08 7.17
CA ARG A 319 -35.96 -12.42 7.17
C ARG A 319 -35.01 -13.09 8.19
N TYR A 320 -33.68 -12.99 7.98
CA TYR A 320 -32.68 -13.44 8.96
C TYR A 320 -32.61 -12.53 10.20
N ASP A 321 -32.23 -13.11 11.32
CA ASP A 321 -31.88 -12.46 12.60
C ASP A 321 -30.51 -11.76 12.55
N THR A 322 -30.21 -11.08 11.44
CA THR A 322 -28.88 -10.49 11.21
C THR A 322 -28.53 -9.46 12.28
N LYS A 323 -27.47 -9.76 13.04
CA LYS A 323 -26.85 -8.84 14.01
C LYS A 323 -25.55 -8.31 13.43
N VAL A 324 -25.38 -6.99 13.41
CA VAL A 324 -24.16 -6.35 12.92
C VAL A 324 -23.37 -5.80 14.11
N GLY A 325 -22.20 -6.39 14.35
CA GLY A 325 -21.24 -6.00 15.38
C GLY A 325 -19.93 -5.48 14.80
N ASN A 326 -19.03 -5.03 15.68
CA ASN A 326 -17.66 -4.61 15.32
C ASN A 326 -17.59 -3.58 14.17
N VAL A 327 -18.54 -2.65 14.12
CA VAL A 327 -18.58 -1.63 13.07
C VAL A 327 -17.40 -0.66 13.26
N TRP A 328 -16.45 -0.73 12.35
CA TRP A 328 -15.33 0.19 12.29
C TRP A 328 -15.64 1.37 11.36
N LYS A 329 -15.81 2.53 11.99
CA LYS A 329 -16.17 3.85 11.40
C LYS A 329 -17.56 3.89 10.75
N GLY A 330 -18.34 4.88 11.17
CA GLY A 330 -19.74 5.03 10.76
C GLY A 330 -20.70 4.25 11.65
N THR A 331 -21.99 4.39 11.36
CA THR A 331 -23.07 3.65 12.00
C THR A 331 -23.70 2.76 10.94
N TYR A 332 -23.84 1.47 11.23
CA TYR A 332 -24.53 0.57 10.31
C TYR A 332 -25.97 1.04 10.11
N SER A 333 -26.40 1.06 8.85
CA SER A 333 -27.79 1.25 8.45
C SER A 333 -28.12 0.18 7.43
N ASN A 334 -29.38 -0.25 7.36
CA ASN A 334 -29.78 -1.35 6.49
C ASN A 334 -29.28 -1.19 5.04
N ALA A 335 -28.64 -2.25 4.52
CA ALA A 335 -28.03 -2.28 3.20
C ALA A 335 -29.09 -2.42 2.10
N THR A 336 -29.62 -1.30 1.60
CA THR A 336 -30.73 -1.28 0.63
C THR A 336 -30.33 -0.90 -0.79
N ASP A 337 -29.10 -0.40 -0.99
CA ASP A 337 -28.62 0.02 -2.30
C ASP A 337 -28.22 -1.21 -3.15
N LYS A 338 -28.69 -1.27 -4.40
CA LYS A 338 -28.51 -2.41 -5.32
C LYS A 338 -27.54 -2.14 -6.46
N ARG A 339 -26.76 -1.05 -6.39
CA ARG A 339 -25.90 -0.58 -7.50
C ARG A 339 -24.89 -1.60 -8.01
N TYR A 340 -24.38 -2.47 -7.14
CA TYR A 340 -23.35 -3.45 -7.47
C TYR A 340 -23.91 -4.83 -7.83
N GLU A 341 -25.24 -5.02 -7.76
CA GLU A 341 -25.85 -6.33 -7.98
C GLU A 341 -25.94 -6.72 -9.47
N LYS A 342 -25.82 -5.73 -10.38
CA LYS A 342 -25.93 -5.95 -11.83
C LYS A 342 -24.94 -5.10 -12.61
N GLY A 343 -24.56 -5.59 -13.79
CA GLY A 343 -23.72 -4.88 -14.76
C GLY A 343 -22.25 -4.70 -14.34
N GLN A 344 -21.84 -5.30 -13.22
CA GLN A 344 -20.46 -5.30 -12.76
C GLN A 344 -19.67 -6.38 -13.49
N PHE A 345 -18.37 -6.16 -13.69
CA PHE A 345 -17.55 -7.08 -14.48
C PHE A 345 -17.33 -8.43 -13.81
N TRP A 346 -17.53 -8.52 -12.49
CA TRP A 346 -17.51 -9.76 -11.70
C TRP A 346 -18.84 -10.54 -11.76
N ASN A 347 -19.95 -9.92 -12.18
CA ASN A 347 -21.21 -10.66 -12.26
C ASN A 347 -21.10 -11.77 -13.33
N GLY A 348 -21.40 -13.01 -12.93
CA GLY A 348 -21.26 -14.22 -13.75
C GLY A 348 -19.82 -14.70 -13.94
N VAL A 349 -18.90 -14.28 -13.06
CA VAL A 349 -17.53 -14.80 -13.00
C VAL A 349 -17.46 -15.83 -11.86
N GLU A 350 -17.18 -17.08 -12.21
CA GLU A 350 -17.08 -18.22 -11.28
C GLU A 350 -15.63 -18.69 -11.08
N LYS A 351 -14.69 -17.74 -11.22
CA LYS A 351 -13.24 -17.94 -11.17
C LYS A 351 -12.59 -16.74 -10.51
N VAL A 352 -11.42 -16.98 -9.91
CA VAL A 352 -10.63 -15.93 -9.26
C VAL A 352 -10.29 -14.81 -10.26
N ILE A 353 -10.48 -13.56 -9.82
CA ILE A 353 -10.16 -12.35 -10.59
C ILE A 353 -8.82 -11.79 -10.12
N PHE A 354 -7.90 -11.57 -11.06
CA PHE A 354 -6.54 -11.12 -10.74
C PHE A 354 -6.34 -9.63 -11.02
N TYR A 355 -5.69 -8.92 -10.10
CA TYR A 355 -5.26 -7.53 -10.29
C TYR A 355 -3.83 -7.44 -10.80
N ARG A 356 -3.59 -6.63 -11.85
CA ARG A 356 -2.24 -6.25 -12.31
C ARG A 356 -2.23 -4.89 -12.98
N LYS A 357 -1.35 -3.99 -12.51
CA LYS A 357 -1.04 -2.69 -13.15
C LYS A 357 -2.29 -1.83 -13.45
N GLY A 358 -3.24 -1.75 -12.52
CA GLY A 358 -4.45 -0.92 -12.65
C GLY A 358 -5.60 -1.58 -13.42
N TYR A 359 -5.50 -2.89 -13.68
CA TYR A 359 -6.53 -3.66 -14.36
C TYR A 359 -6.85 -4.93 -13.61
N TRP A 360 -8.10 -5.36 -13.73
CA TRP A 360 -8.63 -6.62 -13.22
C TRP A 360 -8.88 -7.57 -14.38
N TYR A 361 -8.47 -8.82 -14.22
CA TYR A 361 -8.54 -9.84 -15.25
C TYR A 361 -9.43 -10.99 -14.79
N SER A 362 -10.44 -11.31 -15.59
CA SER A 362 -11.38 -12.40 -15.33
C SER A 362 -11.51 -13.31 -16.54
N ILE A 363 -11.82 -14.57 -16.29
CA ILE A 363 -12.28 -15.52 -17.30
C ILE A 363 -13.72 -15.88 -16.98
N LYS A 364 -14.57 -15.90 -18.01
CA LYS A 364 -15.97 -16.31 -17.86
C LYS A 364 -16.50 -16.91 -19.14
N GLN A 365 -17.68 -17.51 -19.07
CA GLN A 365 -18.39 -18.01 -20.24
C GLN A 365 -18.63 -16.88 -21.26
N GLY A 366 -18.46 -17.22 -22.54
CA GLY A 366 -18.74 -16.39 -23.69
C GLY A 366 -20.23 -16.31 -23.99
N SER A 367 -20.58 -15.87 -25.21
CA SER A 367 -21.97 -15.83 -25.68
C SER A 367 -22.59 -17.22 -25.84
N GLN A 368 -21.76 -18.24 -26.05
CA GLN A 368 -22.15 -19.65 -26.13
C GLN A 368 -21.49 -20.43 -25.00
N SER A 369 -22.10 -21.53 -24.56
CA SER A 369 -21.60 -22.31 -23.42
C SER A 369 -20.25 -22.97 -23.66
N SER A 370 -19.92 -23.32 -24.91
CA SER A 370 -18.61 -23.86 -25.32
C SER A 370 -17.51 -22.80 -25.44
N TYR A 371 -17.82 -21.51 -25.29
CA TYR A 371 -16.84 -20.44 -25.43
C TYR A 371 -16.50 -19.82 -24.08
N TYR A 372 -15.25 -19.41 -23.93
CA TYR A 372 -14.80 -18.56 -22.85
C TYR A 372 -14.30 -17.22 -23.39
N GLN A 373 -14.31 -16.22 -22.52
CA GLN A 373 -13.74 -14.91 -22.76
C GLN A 373 -12.88 -14.50 -21.58
N ILE A 374 -11.67 -14.01 -21.88
CA ILE A 374 -10.78 -13.39 -20.91
C ILE A 374 -10.93 -11.88 -21.08
N ASN A 375 -11.27 -11.23 -19.97
CA ASN A 375 -11.61 -9.82 -19.92
C ASN A 375 -10.58 -9.04 -19.13
N LYS A 376 -10.44 -7.76 -19.48
CA LYS A 376 -9.61 -6.77 -18.83
C LYS A 376 -10.50 -5.58 -18.44
N TYR A 377 -10.63 -5.33 -17.16
CA TYR A 377 -11.45 -4.26 -16.61
C TYR A 377 -10.59 -3.17 -15.94
N SER A 378 -10.99 -1.89 -16.08
CA SER A 378 -10.38 -0.79 -15.34
C SER A 378 -11.42 0.01 -14.57
N PHE A 379 -11.27 0.07 -13.25
CA PHE A 379 -12.11 0.92 -12.40
C PHE A 379 -11.90 2.42 -12.65
N THR A 380 -10.77 2.83 -13.23
CA THR A 380 -10.47 4.25 -13.48
C THR A 380 -11.45 4.85 -14.49
N ASN A 381 -11.76 4.10 -15.56
CA ASN A 381 -12.63 4.56 -16.64
C ASN A 381 -13.91 3.71 -16.81
N GLY A 382 -14.09 2.63 -16.04
CA GLY A 382 -15.26 1.76 -16.11
C GLY A 382 -15.31 0.88 -17.37
N VAL A 383 -14.18 0.73 -18.09
CA VAL A 383 -14.14 -0.01 -19.34
C VAL A 383 -13.81 -1.48 -19.09
N ASN A 384 -14.68 -2.37 -19.58
CA ASN A 384 -14.44 -3.80 -19.69
C ASN A 384 -14.12 -4.17 -21.14
N THR A 385 -13.01 -4.85 -21.39
CA THR A 385 -12.59 -5.24 -22.75
C THR A 385 -12.24 -6.71 -22.78
N THR A 386 -12.87 -7.46 -23.69
CA THR A 386 -12.45 -8.82 -24.01
C THR A 386 -11.12 -8.79 -24.76
N ILE A 387 -10.10 -9.40 -24.17
CA ILE A 387 -8.73 -9.44 -24.73
C ILE A 387 -8.42 -10.76 -25.42
N PHE A 388 -9.15 -11.82 -25.09
CA PHE A 388 -9.01 -13.14 -25.71
C PHE A 388 -10.31 -13.94 -25.60
N THR A 389 -10.57 -14.80 -26.58
CA THR A 389 -11.70 -15.74 -26.59
C THR A 389 -11.24 -17.07 -27.17
N GLY A 390 -11.84 -18.16 -26.71
CA GLY A 390 -11.58 -19.48 -27.26
C GLY A 390 -12.70 -20.46 -26.90
N GLN A 391 -12.57 -21.69 -27.37
CA GLN A 391 -13.45 -22.79 -26.99
C GLN A 391 -12.88 -23.56 -25.80
N ASP A 392 -13.77 -24.03 -24.94
CA ASP A 392 -13.48 -24.91 -23.81
C ASP A 392 -14.49 -26.05 -23.79
N GLU A 393 -13.97 -27.28 -23.85
CA GLU A 393 -14.75 -28.49 -24.02
C GLU A 393 -14.16 -29.56 -23.13
N TRP A 394 -14.98 -30.12 -22.24
CA TRP A 394 -14.59 -31.27 -21.45
C TRP A 394 -14.84 -32.54 -22.25
N LEU A 395 -13.78 -33.21 -22.67
CA LEU A 395 -13.86 -34.43 -23.49
C LEU A 395 -13.95 -35.67 -22.60
N ASP A 396 -15.11 -36.33 -22.57
CA ASP A 396 -15.32 -37.56 -21.81
C ASP A 396 -14.63 -38.76 -22.50
N THR A 397 -14.65 -39.92 -21.85
CA THR A 397 -13.94 -41.13 -22.25
C THR A 397 -14.47 -41.70 -23.56
N ASP A 398 -15.77 -41.57 -23.80
CA ASP A 398 -16.46 -41.95 -25.03
C ASP A 398 -16.26 -40.95 -26.19
N GLY A 399 -15.59 -39.81 -25.93
CA GLY A 399 -15.38 -38.73 -26.90
C GLY A 399 -16.50 -37.69 -26.93
N THR A 400 -17.50 -37.78 -26.06
CA THR A 400 -18.54 -36.76 -25.93
C THR A 400 -17.98 -35.50 -25.28
N ALA A 401 -18.39 -34.31 -25.76
CA ALA A 401 -17.95 -33.02 -25.22
C ALA A 401 -19.02 -32.37 -24.33
N LEU A 402 -18.66 -32.03 -23.09
CA LEU A 402 -19.48 -31.18 -22.23
C LEU A 402 -19.03 -29.72 -22.38
N ASN A 403 -19.93 -28.90 -22.93
CA ASN A 403 -19.64 -27.53 -23.33
C ASN A 403 -19.93 -26.54 -22.19
N LYS A 404 -18.89 -26.21 -21.42
CA LYS A 404 -18.90 -25.16 -20.39
C LYS A 404 -17.53 -24.49 -20.30
N GLN A 405 -17.47 -23.36 -19.61
CA GLN A 405 -16.21 -22.71 -19.25
C GLN A 405 -15.60 -23.35 -17.99
N TYR A 406 -14.52 -24.11 -18.14
CA TYR A 406 -13.80 -24.77 -17.04
C TYR A 406 -12.50 -24.07 -16.67
N GLY A 407 -11.91 -23.35 -17.62
CA GLY A 407 -10.63 -22.67 -17.46
C GLY A 407 -10.49 -21.78 -16.22
N THR A 408 -9.26 -21.63 -15.73
CA THR A 408 -8.92 -20.72 -14.64
C THR A 408 -7.86 -19.73 -15.10
N LEU A 409 -7.72 -18.63 -14.38
CA LEU A 409 -6.61 -17.70 -14.55
C LEU A 409 -5.54 -17.95 -13.50
N PHE A 410 -4.30 -17.64 -13.85
CA PHE A 410 -3.19 -17.57 -12.91
C PHE A 410 -2.24 -16.45 -13.32
N LEU A 411 -1.97 -15.54 -12.40
CA LEU A 411 -1.08 -14.42 -12.67
C LEU A 411 0.34 -14.74 -12.18
N ALA A 412 1.30 -14.76 -13.10
CA ALA A 412 2.71 -14.90 -12.76
C ALA A 412 3.59 -14.01 -13.63
N GLN A 413 4.47 -13.26 -12.97
CA GLN A 413 5.38 -12.30 -13.61
C GLN A 413 4.61 -11.27 -14.49
N GLU A 414 5.07 -11.01 -15.72
CA GLU A 414 4.42 -10.15 -16.71
C GLU A 414 3.28 -10.85 -17.50
N LYS A 415 2.94 -12.10 -17.17
CA LYS A 415 2.03 -12.95 -17.95
C LYS A 415 0.75 -13.27 -17.19
N LEU A 416 -0.36 -13.25 -17.92
CA LEU A 416 -1.61 -13.86 -17.48
C LEU A 416 -1.66 -15.27 -18.06
N TYR A 417 -1.39 -16.27 -17.24
CA TYR A 417 -1.60 -17.66 -17.61
C TYR A 417 -3.09 -17.97 -17.51
N PHE A 418 -3.55 -18.88 -18.36
CA PHE A 418 -4.86 -19.47 -18.25
C PHE A 418 -4.80 -20.92 -18.71
N CYS A 419 -5.67 -21.75 -18.15
CA CYS A 419 -5.92 -23.08 -18.67
C CYS A 419 -7.32 -23.17 -19.28
N THR A 420 -7.51 -24.19 -20.11
CA THR A 420 -8.82 -24.71 -20.52
C THR A 420 -8.83 -26.19 -20.14
N SER A 421 -9.91 -26.93 -20.41
CA SER A 421 -9.95 -28.39 -20.26
C SER A 421 -8.90 -29.15 -21.07
N ARG A 422 -8.23 -28.49 -22.02
CA ARG A 422 -7.19 -29.06 -22.89
C ARG A 422 -5.83 -28.37 -22.75
N TYR A 423 -5.89 -27.05 -22.76
CA TYR A 423 -4.84 -26.06 -22.84
C TYR A 423 -4.12 -25.61 -21.56
N VAL A 424 -2.82 -25.30 -21.61
CA VAL A 424 -2.30 -24.14 -20.86
C VAL A 424 -1.67 -23.14 -21.81
N ALA A 425 -2.03 -21.87 -21.63
CA ALA A 425 -1.50 -20.78 -22.43
C ALA A 425 -1.25 -19.53 -21.56
N TRP A 426 -0.60 -18.53 -22.14
CA TRP A 426 -0.42 -17.23 -21.50
C TRP A 426 -0.62 -16.07 -22.47
N ILE A 427 -1.01 -14.93 -21.91
CA ILE A 427 -1.16 -13.64 -22.58
C ILE A 427 -0.12 -12.67 -22.00
N ASP A 428 0.59 -11.95 -22.87
CA ASP A 428 1.48 -10.85 -22.47
C ASP A 428 0.63 -9.62 -22.13
N LEU A 429 0.70 -9.16 -20.88
CA LEU A 429 -0.09 -8.02 -20.43
C LEU A 429 0.52 -6.66 -20.83
N GLU A 430 1.75 -6.64 -21.35
CA GLU A 430 2.46 -5.41 -21.74
C GLU A 430 2.27 -5.02 -23.21
N VAL A 431 1.86 -5.95 -24.07
CA VAL A 431 1.58 -5.67 -25.48
C VAL A 431 0.08 -5.68 -25.73
N ASN A 432 -0.39 -4.78 -26.59
CA ASN A 432 -1.81 -4.66 -26.94
C ASN A 432 -2.21 -5.65 -28.05
N GLU A 433 -1.62 -6.84 -28.08
CA GLU A 433 -1.92 -7.89 -29.06
C GLU A 433 -2.93 -8.87 -28.47
N ARG A 434 -3.99 -9.18 -29.23
CA ARG A 434 -4.97 -10.22 -28.90
C ARG A 434 -4.43 -11.61 -29.26
N LYS A 435 -3.36 -12.03 -28.61
CA LYS A 435 -2.73 -13.34 -28.83
C LYS A 435 -2.46 -14.05 -27.51
N ALA A 436 -2.60 -15.36 -27.54
CA ALA A 436 -2.17 -16.27 -26.49
C ALA A 436 -1.16 -17.26 -27.05
N TRP A 437 -0.21 -17.68 -26.22
CA TRP A 437 0.78 -18.69 -26.59
C TRP A 437 0.58 -19.94 -25.74
N ALA A 438 0.18 -21.03 -26.38
CA ALA A 438 0.07 -22.33 -25.73
C ALA A 438 1.46 -22.85 -25.32
N ILE A 439 1.56 -23.40 -24.12
CA ILE A 439 2.79 -23.97 -23.56
C ILE A 439 2.64 -25.46 -23.23
N TYR A 440 1.40 -25.95 -23.15
CA TYR A 440 1.09 -27.34 -22.88
C TYR A 440 -0.27 -27.70 -23.49
N ASP A 441 -0.38 -28.88 -24.09
CA ASP A 441 -1.64 -29.47 -24.55
C ASP A 441 -1.74 -30.88 -23.96
N ILE A 442 -2.76 -31.13 -23.14
CA ILE A 442 -2.96 -32.43 -22.48
C ILE A 442 -3.17 -33.56 -23.49
N ARG A 443 -3.58 -33.25 -24.72
CA ARG A 443 -3.77 -34.23 -25.81
C ARG A 443 -2.45 -34.82 -26.32
N GLN A 444 -1.31 -34.27 -25.92
CA GLN A 444 0.00 -34.91 -26.11
C GLN A 444 0.20 -36.14 -25.19
N LYS A 445 -0.58 -36.25 -24.10
CA LYS A 445 -0.49 -37.34 -23.12
C LYS A 445 -1.74 -38.23 -23.10
N TYR A 446 -2.93 -37.65 -23.15
CA TYR A 446 -4.20 -38.36 -23.08
C TYR A 446 -5.04 -38.08 -24.32
N VAL A 447 -5.45 -39.12 -25.06
CA VAL A 447 -6.24 -38.95 -26.29
C VAL A 447 -7.67 -38.45 -25.99
N SER A 448 -8.33 -39.02 -24.97
CA SER A 448 -9.67 -38.63 -24.48
C SER A 448 -9.80 -38.88 -22.96
N GLY A 449 -10.94 -38.53 -22.38
CA GLY A 449 -11.33 -38.89 -21.01
C GLY A 449 -10.64 -38.15 -19.87
N VAL A 450 -9.42 -37.62 -20.04
CA VAL A 450 -8.70 -36.86 -19.00
C VAL A 450 -8.50 -35.42 -19.44
N ASN A 451 -8.94 -34.47 -18.61
CA ASN A 451 -8.96 -33.04 -18.90
C ASN A 451 -8.29 -32.25 -17.78
N ILE A 452 -7.85 -31.03 -18.07
CA ILE A 452 -7.35 -30.08 -17.07
C ILE A 452 -8.56 -29.45 -16.37
N TYR A 453 -8.60 -29.44 -15.05
CA TYR A 453 -9.69 -28.77 -14.31
C TYR A 453 -9.18 -27.59 -13.47
N GLY A 454 -7.87 -27.44 -13.35
CA GLY A 454 -7.28 -26.42 -12.52
C GLY A 454 -5.82 -26.15 -12.86
N MET A 455 -5.37 -24.96 -12.51
CA MET A 455 -3.99 -24.52 -12.61
C MET A 455 -3.66 -23.66 -11.40
N GLY A 456 -2.42 -23.78 -10.92
CA GLY A 456 -1.94 -23.05 -9.76
C GLY A 456 -0.44 -23.21 -9.63
N TYR A 457 0.03 -23.22 -8.39
CA TYR A 457 1.46 -23.21 -8.10
C TYR A 457 1.81 -24.27 -7.05
N TYR A 458 2.98 -24.89 -7.24
CA TYR A 458 3.58 -25.74 -6.24
C TYR A 458 5.11 -25.61 -6.30
N GLY A 459 5.73 -25.36 -5.15
CA GLY A 459 7.18 -25.18 -5.07
C GLY A 459 7.67 -23.91 -5.77
N ASN A 460 8.28 -24.05 -6.96
CA ASN A 460 8.81 -22.96 -7.79
C ASN A 460 8.26 -22.97 -9.22
N ASP A 461 7.14 -23.64 -9.46
CA ASP A 461 6.64 -23.92 -10.80
C ASP A 461 5.10 -23.87 -10.87
N VAL A 462 4.59 -23.63 -12.08
CA VAL A 462 3.17 -23.74 -12.39
C VAL A 462 2.83 -25.22 -12.47
N VAL A 463 1.74 -25.59 -11.80
CA VAL A 463 1.17 -26.93 -11.87
C VAL A 463 -0.22 -26.90 -12.45
N ILE A 464 -0.56 -27.97 -13.16
CA ILE A 464 -1.95 -28.26 -13.56
C ILE A 464 -2.45 -29.48 -12.80
N TRP A 465 -3.76 -29.50 -12.58
CA TRP A 465 -4.46 -30.67 -12.08
C TRP A 465 -5.40 -31.21 -13.14
N VAL A 466 -5.46 -32.54 -13.22
CA VAL A 466 -6.28 -33.23 -14.22
C VAL A 466 -7.30 -34.16 -13.55
N SER A 467 -8.45 -34.29 -14.20
CA SER A 467 -9.54 -35.18 -13.77
C SER A 467 -10.24 -35.75 -15.00
N ASP A 468 -10.91 -36.86 -14.82
CA ASP A 468 -11.78 -37.48 -15.83
C ASP A 468 -13.24 -37.03 -15.72
N THR A 469 -13.62 -36.46 -14.57
CA THR A 469 -14.95 -35.88 -14.36
C THR A 469 -14.89 -34.38 -14.09
N PRO A 470 -15.84 -33.58 -14.61
CA PRO A 470 -15.99 -32.17 -14.26
C PRO A 470 -16.23 -31.94 -12.76
N SER A 471 -16.69 -32.96 -12.04
CA SER A 471 -16.92 -32.92 -10.59
C SER A 471 -15.62 -33.00 -9.76
N CYS A 472 -14.45 -33.10 -10.42
CA CYS A 472 -13.13 -32.92 -9.82
C CYS A 472 -12.73 -33.91 -8.71
N THR A 473 -12.90 -35.22 -8.94
CA THR A 473 -12.19 -36.23 -8.12
C THR A 473 -10.71 -36.22 -8.53
N ARG A 474 -9.81 -35.84 -7.61
CA ARG A 474 -8.39 -35.58 -7.91
C ARG A 474 -7.70 -36.85 -8.41
N LYS A 475 -7.05 -36.78 -9.58
CA LYS A 475 -6.12 -37.81 -10.07
C LYS A 475 -4.67 -37.38 -9.92
N ASP A 476 -4.15 -36.66 -10.90
CA ASP A 476 -2.72 -36.32 -11.03
C ASP A 476 -2.48 -34.80 -11.06
N ALA A 477 -1.25 -34.39 -10.76
CA ALA A 477 -0.74 -33.03 -10.95
C ALA A 477 0.54 -33.03 -11.79
N TYR A 478 0.70 -32.05 -12.69
CA TYR A 478 1.87 -31.95 -13.57
C TYR A 478 2.56 -30.60 -13.45
N TYR A 479 3.88 -30.63 -13.30
CA TYR A 479 4.75 -29.46 -13.42
C TYR A 479 4.90 -29.04 -14.88
N LEU A 480 4.77 -27.74 -15.16
CA LEU A 480 4.88 -27.20 -16.52
C LEU A 480 6.28 -26.69 -16.88
N GLY A 481 7.22 -26.62 -15.94
CA GLY A 481 8.55 -26.04 -16.17
C GLY A 481 8.49 -24.56 -16.53
N ALA A 482 7.48 -23.83 -16.04
CA ALA A 482 7.28 -22.44 -16.35
C ALA A 482 8.42 -21.60 -15.74
N CYS A 483 8.95 -20.65 -16.52
CA CYS A 483 10.03 -19.80 -16.02
C CYS A 483 9.48 -18.79 -15.01
N MET A 484 9.66 -19.07 -13.72
CA MET A 484 9.13 -18.23 -12.63
C MET A 484 10.03 -17.06 -12.22
N SER A 485 11.27 -16.97 -12.71
CA SER A 485 12.09 -15.74 -12.61
C SER A 485 12.89 -15.47 -13.89
N HIS A 486 12.74 -14.26 -14.44
CA HIS A 486 13.47 -13.85 -15.64
C HIS A 486 14.87 -13.33 -15.31
N LYS A 487 15.88 -13.94 -15.95
CA LYS A 487 17.26 -13.42 -16.00
C LYS A 487 17.48 -12.73 -17.34
N TRP A 488 17.38 -11.40 -17.35
CA TRP A 488 17.43 -10.61 -18.59
C TRP A 488 18.87 -10.44 -19.09
N GLN A 489 19.09 -10.74 -20.37
CA GLN A 489 20.30 -10.34 -21.09
C GLN A 489 20.32 -8.82 -21.29
N ALA A 490 21.50 -8.27 -21.66
CA ALA A 490 21.61 -6.87 -22.04
C ALA A 490 20.62 -6.54 -23.17
N GLY A 491 19.81 -5.50 -22.97
CA GLY A 491 18.75 -5.17 -23.93
C GLY A 491 19.30 -4.50 -25.19
N GLU A 492 18.70 -4.82 -26.33
CA GLU A 492 19.03 -4.25 -27.64
C GLU A 492 18.09 -3.10 -27.97
N VAL A 493 18.62 -1.90 -28.27
CA VAL A 493 17.79 -0.76 -28.64
C VAL A 493 17.26 -0.96 -30.07
N THR A 494 15.99 -1.32 -30.18
CA THR A 494 15.31 -1.54 -31.46
C THR A 494 14.81 -0.24 -32.09
N LYS A 495 14.63 0.82 -31.29
CA LYS A 495 14.28 2.16 -31.76
C LYS A 495 14.86 3.24 -30.85
N GLN A 496 15.70 4.12 -31.39
CA GLN A 496 16.27 5.23 -30.61
C GLN A 496 15.21 6.26 -30.21
N PRO A 497 15.19 6.76 -28.96
CA PRO A 497 14.30 7.85 -28.56
C PRO A 497 14.74 9.18 -29.18
N THR A 498 13.77 10.04 -29.48
CA THR A 498 14.00 11.41 -29.96
C THR A 498 13.32 12.42 -29.03
N PHE A 499 13.42 13.72 -29.33
CA PHE A 499 12.66 14.74 -28.58
C PHE A 499 11.15 14.69 -28.86
N THR A 500 10.72 14.08 -29.97
CA THR A 500 9.32 14.03 -30.40
C THR A 500 8.70 12.63 -30.29
N SER A 501 9.50 11.57 -30.35
CA SER A 501 9.06 10.17 -30.32
C SER A 501 9.77 9.37 -29.23
N LYS A 502 9.05 8.41 -28.63
CA LYS A 502 9.62 7.44 -27.68
C LYS A 502 10.47 6.40 -28.43
N GLY A 503 11.47 5.85 -27.74
CA GLY A 503 12.28 4.74 -28.24
C GLY A 503 11.76 3.39 -27.76
N SER A 504 12.43 2.30 -28.14
CA SER A 504 12.14 0.94 -27.69
C SER A 504 13.42 0.13 -27.54
N GLN A 505 13.44 -0.74 -26.53
CA GLN A 505 14.54 -1.65 -26.25
C GLN A 505 13.98 -3.05 -25.97
N LYS A 506 14.53 -4.07 -26.63
CA LYS A 506 14.12 -5.46 -26.49
C LYS A 506 15.07 -6.19 -25.56
N TYR A 507 14.52 -6.94 -24.61
CA TYR A 507 15.27 -7.81 -23.70
C TYR A 507 14.90 -9.25 -23.98
N LYS A 508 15.85 -10.17 -23.78
CA LYS A 508 15.64 -11.63 -23.86
C LYS A 508 16.04 -12.27 -22.53
N CYS A 509 15.18 -13.15 -22.01
CA CYS A 509 15.46 -13.92 -20.81
C CYS A 509 16.40 -15.10 -21.17
N SER A 510 17.52 -15.23 -20.46
CA SER A 510 18.44 -16.35 -20.66
C SER A 510 17.89 -17.69 -20.18
N ASN A 511 16.92 -17.67 -19.26
CA ASN A 511 16.37 -18.90 -18.67
C ASN A 511 15.32 -19.57 -19.57
N CYS A 512 14.55 -18.79 -20.34
CA CYS A 512 13.39 -19.30 -21.07
C CYS A 512 13.21 -18.73 -22.47
N GLY A 513 14.12 -17.87 -22.92
CA GLY A 513 14.04 -17.25 -24.24
C GLY A 513 12.95 -16.19 -24.41
N TYR A 514 12.06 -15.99 -23.42
CA TYR A 514 11.02 -14.97 -23.47
C TYR A 514 11.61 -13.59 -23.74
N THR A 515 10.99 -12.82 -24.64
CA THR A 515 11.42 -11.48 -24.97
C THR A 515 10.39 -10.46 -24.54
N LYS A 516 10.84 -9.34 -23.96
CA LYS A 516 9.98 -8.19 -23.67
C LYS A 516 10.48 -6.93 -24.34
N ASN A 517 9.55 -6.07 -24.76
CA ASN A 517 9.85 -4.75 -25.31
C ASN A 517 9.56 -3.69 -24.26
N VAL A 518 10.57 -2.88 -23.93
CA VAL A 518 10.44 -1.74 -23.02
C VAL A 518 10.42 -0.46 -23.83
N THR A 519 9.51 0.44 -23.49
CA THR A 519 9.45 1.77 -24.10
C THR A 519 10.44 2.71 -23.43
N LEU A 520 11.29 3.38 -24.22
CA LEU A 520 12.22 4.41 -23.74
C LEU A 520 11.57 5.79 -23.81
N ASP A 521 11.74 6.58 -22.75
CA ASP A 521 11.25 7.96 -22.68
C ASP A 521 11.82 8.84 -23.80
N LYS A 522 11.06 9.88 -24.19
CA LYS A 522 11.57 10.91 -25.11
C LYS A 522 12.80 11.59 -24.51
N LEU A 523 13.72 12.02 -25.36
CA LEU A 523 14.88 12.80 -24.94
C LEU A 523 14.44 14.09 -24.23
N LYS A 524 15.17 14.46 -23.18
CA LYS A 524 14.93 15.69 -22.40
C LYS A 524 16.17 16.57 -22.46
N LEU A 525 15.95 17.88 -22.58
CA LEU A 525 17.00 18.88 -22.42
C LEU A 525 17.43 18.94 -20.96
N ALA A 526 18.71 19.23 -20.72
CA ALA A 526 19.30 19.27 -19.40
C ALA A 526 18.56 20.25 -18.49
N THR A 527 18.50 19.93 -17.19
CA THR A 527 17.99 20.88 -16.19
C THR A 527 18.99 22.01 -16.02
N VAL A 528 18.54 23.24 -16.26
CA VAL A 528 19.40 24.41 -16.17
C VAL A 528 19.36 25.00 -14.76
N THR A 529 20.54 25.25 -14.20
CA THR A 529 20.76 25.84 -12.88
C THR A 529 21.33 27.24 -13.02
N VAL A 530 20.56 28.25 -12.61
CA VAL A 530 20.99 29.66 -12.66
C VAL A 530 21.67 30.11 -11.37
N LYS A 531 22.78 30.84 -11.50
CA LYS A 531 23.47 31.56 -10.44
C LYS A 531 23.23 33.07 -10.61
N THR A 532 23.15 33.79 -9.50
CA THR A 532 22.84 35.23 -9.48
C THR A 532 23.94 36.01 -8.77
N LYS A 533 24.25 37.21 -9.26
CA LYS A 533 25.18 38.14 -8.59
C LYS A 533 24.76 39.60 -8.80
N ASN A 534 24.73 40.40 -7.74
CA ASN A 534 24.50 41.84 -7.85
C ASN A 534 25.68 42.50 -8.59
N THR A 535 25.37 43.34 -9.59
CA THR A 535 26.32 44.16 -10.33
C THR A 535 25.91 45.63 -10.29
N GLY A 536 26.80 46.52 -10.73
CA GLY A 536 26.48 47.94 -10.84
C GLY A 536 25.41 48.28 -11.88
N LYS A 537 25.12 47.36 -12.83
CA LYS A 537 24.16 47.55 -13.92
C LYS A 537 22.88 46.72 -13.76
N GLY A 538 22.79 45.87 -12.73
CA GLY A 538 21.66 44.96 -12.52
C GLY A 538 22.06 43.65 -11.86
N ILE A 539 21.28 42.58 -12.04
CA ILE A 539 21.62 41.23 -11.57
C ILE A 539 22.23 40.43 -12.72
N SER A 540 23.48 39.98 -12.56
CA SER A 540 24.10 39.03 -13.47
C SER A 540 23.55 37.64 -13.21
N LEU A 541 23.19 36.96 -14.29
CA LEU A 541 22.73 35.57 -14.34
C LEU A 541 23.74 34.74 -15.10
N THR A 542 24.14 33.59 -14.56
CA THR A 542 24.98 32.60 -15.26
C THR A 542 24.40 31.20 -15.10
N TRP A 543 24.55 30.32 -16.08
CA TRP A 543 23.95 28.97 -16.07
C TRP A 543 24.78 27.93 -16.84
N ASN A 544 24.46 26.64 -16.66
CA ASN A 544 25.05 25.53 -17.44
C ASN A 544 24.38 25.40 -18.82
N THR A 545 25.15 24.94 -19.81
CA THR A 545 24.69 24.77 -21.20
C THR A 545 24.21 23.35 -21.50
N ASP A 546 23.52 23.18 -22.63
CA ASP A 546 23.18 21.89 -23.24
C ASP A 546 23.39 22.06 -24.75
N SER A 547 24.26 21.25 -25.35
CA SER A 547 24.60 21.33 -26.77
C SER A 547 23.40 21.09 -27.69
N ARG A 548 22.35 20.41 -27.19
CA ARG A 548 21.13 20.07 -27.94
C ARG A 548 20.05 21.16 -27.86
N ALA A 549 20.31 22.25 -27.13
CA ALA A 549 19.40 23.39 -27.05
C ALA A 549 19.64 24.37 -28.20
N THR A 550 18.59 25.05 -28.68
CA THR A 550 18.73 26.19 -29.61
C THR A 550 18.83 27.53 -28.87
N GLY A 551 18.61 27.55 -27.55
CA GLY A 551 18.71 28.74 -26.71
C GLY A 551 18.14 28.55 -25.30
N TYR A 552 17.96 29.67 -24.60
CA TYR A 552 17.48 29.72 -23.21
C TYR A 552 16.33 30.72 -23.03
N LYS A 553 15.30 30.32 -22.29
CA LYS A 553 14.22 31.20 -21.82
C LYS A 553 14.46 31.55 -20.36
N VAL A 554 14.54 32.85 -20.07
CA VAL A 554 14.86 33.39 -18.74
C VAL A 554 13.59 33.99 -18.16
N TYR A 555 13.16 33.42 -17.04
CA TYR A 555 11.97 33.82 -16.30
C TYR A 555 12.36 34.49 -14.99
N ARG A 556 11.57 35.46 -14.57
CA ARG A 556 11.75 36.20 -13.31
C ARG A 556 10.41 36.41 -12.62
N ARG A 557 10.39 36.27 -11.29
CA ARG A 557 9.33 36.80 -10.43
C ARG A 557 9.89 37.78 -9.40
N THR A 558 9.03 38.64 -8.87
CA THR A 558 9.36 39.58 -7.79
C THR A 558 8.57 39.22 -6.55
N GLY A 559 9.25 39.06 -5.40
CA GLY A 559 8.61 38.60 -4.17
C GLY A 559 7.88 37.26 -4.34
N LYS A 560 6.62 37.20 -3.89
CA LYS A 560 5.73 36.02 -4.01
C LYS A 560 4.93 35.97 -5.32
N GLY A 561 5.14 36.90 -6.26
CA GLY A 561 4.39 36.97 -7.52
C GLY A 561 4.68 35.83 -8.51
N ALA A 562 3.98 35.82 -9.64
CA ALA A 562 4.16 34.84 -10.72
C ALA A 562 5.46 35.08 -11.52
N TYR A 563 5.99 34.00 -12.12
CA TYR A 563 7.12 34.09 -13.06
C TYR A 563 6.67 34.67 -14.39
N ARG A 564 7.43 35.63 -14.91
CA ARG A 564 7.25 36.19 -16.26
C ARG A 564 8.50 35.93 -17.08
N LEU A 565 8.32 35.63 -18.37
CA LEU A 565 9.43 35.55 -19.31
C LEU A 565 10.00 36.97 -19.50
N ILE A 566 11.29 37.15 -19.23
CA ILE A 566 11.96 38.44 -19.38
C ILE A 566 12.92 38.48 -20.57
N LYS A 567 13.39 37.31 -21.04
CA LYS A 567 14.22 37.22 -22.24
C LYS A 567 14.21 35.82 -22.83
N THR A 568 14.19 35.76 -24.15
CA THR A 568 14.61 34.59 -24.93
C THR A 568 16.00 34.87 -25.48
N VAL A 569 16.95 33.98 -25.21
CA VAL A 569 18.35 34.05 -25.60
C VAL A 569 18.57 32.98 -26.66
N LYS A 570 19.00 33.36 -27.86
CA LYS A 570 19.33 32.41 -28.94
C LYS A 570 20.78 31.93 -28.80
N GLY A 571 21.05 30.69 -29.17
CA GLY A 571 22.39 30.07 -29.16
C GLY A 571 22.58 29.10 -28.00
N SER A 572 23.07 27.90 -28.32
CA SER A 572 23.32 26.79 -27.38
C SER A 572 24.47 27.06 -26.41
N SER A 573 25.45 27.87 -26.82
CA SER A 573 26.64 28.20 -26.04
C SER A 573 26.45 29.38 -25.08
N VAL A 574 25.31 30.11 -25.17
CA VAL A 574 25.09 31.29 -24.34
C VAL A 574 24.77 30.90 -22.91
N ARG A 575 25.66 31.29 -21.99
CA ARG A 575 25.62 30.89 -20.57
C ARG A 575 25.44 32.02 -19.57
N SER A 576 25.20 33.25 -20.03
CA SER A 576 25.06 34.39 -19.14
C SER A 576 24.26 35.54 -19.72
N MET A 577 23.65 36.34 -18.85
CA MET A 577 23.08 37.65 -19.17
C MET A 577 23.05 38.57 -17.94
N VAL A 578 22.71 39.84 -18.12
CA VAL A 578 22.43 40.76 -17.02
C VAL A 578 21.01 41.27 -17.13
N ASP A 579 20.19 41.03 -16.09
CA ASP A 579 18.90 41.69 -15.95
C ASP A 579 19.11 43.11 -15.43
N ARG A 580 18.95 44.09 -16.32
CA ARG A 580 19.14 45.52 -16.05
C ARG A 580 17.87 46.24 -15.59
N SER A 581 16.72 45.58 -15.68
CA SER A 581 15.41 46.17 -15.35
C SER A 581 15.08 46.09 -13.85
N VAL A 582 16.04 45.68 -13.02
CA VAL A 582 15.86 45.47 -11.59
C VAL A 582 15.91 46.78 -10.81
N VAL A 583 14.92 46.96 -9.94
CA VAL A 583 14.86 48.09 -9.00
C VAL A 583 15.41 47.66 -7.63
N GLY A 584 16.22 48.52 -7.02
CA GLY A 584 16.82 48.28 -5.70
C GLY A 584 15.77 48.15 -4.59
N GLY A 585 16.04 47.27 -3.62
CA GLY A 585 15.14 47.02 -2.48
C GLY A 585 14.13 45.90 -2.69
N LYS A 586 14.21 45.17 -3.81
CA LYS A 586 13.31 44.05 -4.12
C LYS A 586 14.08 42.73 -4.24
N THR A 587 13.43 41.62 -3.89
CA THR A 587 13.92 40.26 -4.15
C THR A 587 13.36 39.76 -5.47
N TYR A 588 14.25 39.29 -6.34
CA TYR A 588 13.91 38.68 -7.62
C TYR A 588 14.31 37.21 -7.59
N THR A 589 13.42 36.33 -8.06
CA THR A 589 13.73 34.91 -8.26
C THR A 589 13.75 34.60 -9.73
N TYR A 590 14.84 33.98 -10.20
CA TYR A 590 15.06 33.63 -11.60
C TYR A 590 14.97 32.14 -11.83
N ARG A 591 14.45 31.75 -12.99
CA ARG A 591 14.55 30.40 -13.57
C ARG A 591 15.06 30.55 -15.00
N VAL A 592 15.95 29.67 -15.43
CA VAL A 592 16.41 29.61 -16.82
C VAL A 592 16.11 28.20 -17.31
N SER A 593 15.53 28.08 -18.50
CA SER A 593 15.24 26.80 -19.16
C SER A 593 15.89 26.77 -20.53
N ALA A 594 16.63 25.72 -20.84
CA ALA A 594 17.02 25.41 -22.22
C ALA A 594 15.77 25.14 -23.07
N TYR A 595 15.81 25.48 -24.35
CA TYR A 595 14.75 25.14 -25.30
C TYR A 595 15.33 24.73 -26.65
N ASN A 596 14.60 23.91 -27.39
CA ASN A 596 14.74 23.69 -28.83
C ASN A 596 13.36 23.80 -29.51
N SER A 597 13.26 23.42 -30.78
CA SER A 597 11.99 23.44 -31.54
C SER A 597 10.94 22.48 -30.98
N TYR A 598 11.35 21.45 -30.23
CA TYR A 598 10.47 20.35 -29.81
C TYR A 598 10.09 20.43 -28.32
N THR A 599 10.99 20.93 -27.47
CA THR A 599 10.81 20.86 -26.02
C THR A 599 11.53 21.97 -25.26
N LYS A 600 11.20 22.07 -23.97
CA LYS A 600 11.80 22.96 -22.99
C LYS A 600 12.31 22.14 -21.80
N GLY A 601 13.56 22.36 -21.41
CA GLY A 601 14.20 21.70 -20.28
C GLY A 601 13.72 22.20 -18.92
N GLY A 602 13.99 21.39 -17.89
CA GLY A 602 13.75 21.73 -16.50
C GLY A 602 14.57 22.95 -16.05
N SER A 603 14.18 23.56 -14.92
CA SER A 603 14.89 24.72 -14.36
C SER A 603 14.94 24.69 -12.83
N LYS A 604 16.07 25.11 -12.25
CA LYS A 604 16.22 25.37 -10.81
C LYS A 604 16.21 26.86 -10.54
N ALA A 605 15.44 27.28 -9.54
CA ALA A 605 15.23 28.69 -9.23
C ALA A 605 16.35 29.26 -8.33
N LYS A 606 16.70 30.53 -8.52
CA LYS A 606 17.61 31.26 -7.61
C LYS A 606 17.10 32.66 -7.30
N SER A 607 17.05 32.98 -6.00
CA SER A 607 16.64 34.29 -5.50
C SER A 607 17.83 35.21 -5.24
N GLN A 608 17.65 36.48 -5.55
CA GLN A 608 18.63 37.55 -5.31
C GLN A 608 17.91 38.82 -4.87
N TYR A 609 18.29 39.35 -3.71
CA TYR A 609 17.89 40.69 -3.30
C TYR A 609 18.81 41.72 -3.96
N TYR A 610 18.23 42.65 -4.72
CA TYR A 610 19.00 43.65 -5.45
C TYR A 610 19.28 44.87 -4.59
N ILE A 611 20.56 45.15 -4.38
CA ILE A 611 21.06 46.39 -3.79
C ILE A 611 21.89 47.08 -4.86
N GLY A 612 21.57 48.35 -5.12
CA GLY A 612 22.22 49.14 -6.17
C GLY A 612 23.71 49.41 -5.91
N CYS A 613 24.30 50.21 -6.79
CA CYS A 613 25.68 50.66 -6.67
C CYS A 613 25.78 51.93 -5.82
N THR A 614 26.65 51.95 -4.82
CA THR A 614 26.96 53.19 -4.08
C THR A 614 28.25 53.81 -4.61
N THR A 615 28.19 55.11 -4.95
CA THR A 615 29.38 55.87 -5.34
C THR A 615 29.80 56.75 -4.17
N ALA A 616 31.00 56.52 -3.64
CA ALA A 616 31.60 57.36 -2.62
C ALA A 616 32.17 58.64 -3.25
N ARG A 617 32.23 59.71 -2.46
CA ARG A 617 33.01 60.93 -2.72
C ARG A 617 33.84 61.22 -1.48
N ALA A 618 35.07 61.71 -1.64
CA ALA A 618 35.96 62.03 -0.54
C ALA A 618 36.48 63.46 -0.71
N LYS A 619 36.37 64.30 0.34
CA LYS A 619 36.80 65.70 0.34
C LYS A 619 37.55 66.03 1.62
N ASN A 620 38.61 66.82 1.53
CA ASN A 620 39.34 67.32 2.71
C ASN A 620 38.51 68.32 3.50
N THR A 621 38.69 68.32 4.81
CA THR A 621 38.14 69.28 5.77
C THR A 621 39.23 69.58 6.80
N SER A 622 39.11 70.68 7.56
CA SER A 622 40.05 71.02 8.63
C SER A 622 40.20 69.93 9.70
N GLN A 623 39.22 69.03 9.82
CA GLN A 623 39.19 67.96 10.82
C GLN A 623 39.46 66.56 10.25
N GLY A 624 39.81 66.42 8.96
CA GLY A 624 40.06 65.13 8.31
C GLY A 624 39.39 64.97 6.94
N VAL A 625 39.29 63.73 6.44
CA VAL A 625 38.64 63.43 5.16
C VAL A 625 37.16 63.11 5.36
N ARG A 626 36.27 63.91 4.78
CA ARG A 626 34.83 63.64 4.75
C ARG A 626 34.48 62.75 3.56
N VAL A 627 34.03 61.54 3.84
CA VAL A 627 33.49 60.59 2.87
C VAL A 627 31.97 60.71 2.84
N SER A 628 31.40 61.01 1.67
CA SER A 628 29.94 61.15 1.49
C SER A 628 29.44 60.29 0.33
N TRP A 629 28.17 59.87 0.38
CA TRP A 629 27.54 59.07 -0.67
C TRP A 629 26.03 59.32 -0.72
N LYS A 630 25.41 59.03 -1.87
CA LYS A 630 23.94 59.08 -1.99
C LYS A 630 23.31 57.83 -1.35
N LYS A 631 22.13 58.01 -0.74
CA LYS A 631 21.34 56.90 -0.20
C LYS A 631 21.05 55.88 -1.31
N THR A 632 21.37 54.61 -1.05
CA THR A 632 21.17 53.49 -1.97
C THR A 632 19.89 52.74 -1.60
N LYS A 633 18.93 52.71 -2.53
CA LYS A 633 17.64 52.04 -2.33
C LYS A 633 17.84 50.56 -1.99
N GLY A 634 17.20 50.11 -0.92
CA GLY A 634 17.26 48.73 -0.43
C GLY A 634 18.40 48.41 0.54
N ALA A 635 19.32 49.35 0.81
CA ALA A 635 20.37 49.18 1.82
C ALA A 635 19.82 49.40 3.24
N ALA A 636 20.16 48.50 4.18
CA ALA A 636 19.92 48.67 5.61
C ALA A 636 21.06 49.41 6.32
N GLY A 637 22.23 49.48 5.68
CA GLY A 637 23.39 50.22 6.15
C GLY A 637 24.51 50.25 5.13
N TYR A 638 25.63 50.86 5.51
CA TYR A 638 26.82 50.96 4.69
C TYR A 638 28.06 50.54 5.49
N LYS A 639 28.96 49.82 4.83
CA LYS A 639 30.31 49.52 5.32
C LYS A 639 31.29 50.40 4.55
N ILE A 640 32.01 51.25 5.27
CA ILE A 640 33.01 52.16 4.72
C ILE A 640 34.36 51.47 4.82
N TYR A 641 35.03 51.34 3.69
CA TYR A 641 36.35 50.75 3.60
C TYR A 641 37.36 51.81 3.18
N LYS A 642 38.56 51.75 3.78
CA LYS A 642 39.70 52.61 3.48
C LYS A 642 40.92 51.78 3.13
N LYS A 643 41.73 52.27 2.18
CA LYS A 643 43.14 51.89 2.04
C LYS A 643 44.03 53.13 1.97
N THR A 644 45.28 52.97 2.40
CA THR A 644 46.34 53.98 2.31
C THR A 644 47.32 53.55 1.22
N GLY A 645 47.59 54.42 0.24
CA GLY A 645 48.47 54.08 -0.89
C GLY A 645 48.05 52.79 -1.65
N SER A 646 49.01 51.87 -1.81
CA SER A 646 48.84 50.55 -2.44
C SER A 646 48.28 49.47 -1.49
N GLY A 647 48.07 49.77 -0.21
CA GLY A 647 47.64 48.79 0.80
C GLY A 647 46.25 48.16 0.58
N ARG A 648 45.90 47.19 1.43
CA ARG A 648 44.61 46.48 1.39
C ARG A 648 43.47 47.33 1.99
N PHE A 649 42.26 47.15 1.47
CA PHE A 649 41.08 47.80 2.03
C PHE A 649 40.68 47.18 3.38
N LYS A 650 40.53 48.02 4.41
CA LYS A 650 40.01 47.64 5.72
C LYS A 650 38.67 48.32 5.98
N CYS A 651 37.73 47.63 6.61
CA CYS A 651 36.46 48.22 7.02
C CYS A 651 36.73 49.16 8.20
N VAL A 652 36.55 50.46 8.00
CA VAL A 652 36.83 51.48 9.02
C VAL A 652 35.59 51.92 9.77
N LYS A 653 34.40 51.75 9.19
CA LYS A 653 33.13 52.07 9.87
C LYS A 653 31.96 51.31 9.27
N VAL A 654 30.97 51.00 10.11
CA VAL A 654 29.64 50.51 9.71
C VAL A 654 28.61 51.51 10.21
N VAL A 655 27.67 51.90 9.34
CA VAL A 655 26.63 52.88 9.67
C VAL A 655 25.25 52.42 9.20
N LYS A 656 24.20 52.91 9.87
CA LYS A 656 22.79 52.63 9.53
C LYS A 656 22.38 53.34 8.23
N ALA A 657 21.27 52.91 7.61
CA ALA A 657 20.82 53.38 6.29
C ALA A 657 20.61 54.90 6.17
N LYS A 658 20.28 55.60 7.27
CA LYS A 658 20.08 57.06 7.29
C LYS A 658 21.37 57.86 7.25
N THR A 659 22.50 57.24 7.57
CA THR A 659 23.80 57.91 7.60
C THR A 659 24.46 57.82 6.22
N THR A 660 24.71 58.97 5.61
CA THR A 660 25.27 59.12 4.25
C THR A 660 26.63 59.84 4.22
N THR A 661 27.22 60.05 5.39
CA THR A 661 28.51 60.71 5.57
C THR A 661 29.33 60.05 6.68
N TYR A 662 30.65 60.12 6.57
CA TYR A 662 31.62 59.66 7.57
C TYR A 662 32.85 60.57 7.53
N LEU A 663 33.24 61.11 8.69
CA LEU A 663 34.47 61.89 8.83
C LEU A 663 35.59 60.98 9.34
N ASP A 664 36.60 60.76 8.50
CA ASP A 664 37.83 60.07 8.87
C ASP A 664 38.84 61.06 9.43
N ARG A 665 38.91 61.13 10.76
CA ARG A 665 39.85 61.98 11.50
C ARG A 665 41.26 61.37 11.61
N ARG A 666 41.44 60.08 11.27
CA ARG A 666 42.71 59.36 11.39
C ARG A 666 43.46 59.39 10.06
N VAL A 667 43.74 60.61 9.60
CA VAL A 667 44.41 60.90 8.32
C VAL A 667 45.63 61.79 8.56
N LYS A 668 46.70 61.58 7.78
CA LYS A 668 47.95 62.34 7.85
C LYS A 668 48.08 63.25 6.64
N SER A 669 48.52 64.49 6.84
CA SER A 669 48.75 65.43 5.73
C SER A 669 49.77 64.84 4.75
N GLY A 670 49.62 65.16 3.46
CA GLY A 670 50.41 64.60 2.37
C GLY A 670 50.05 63.17 1.94
N THR A 671 49.16 62.44 2.65
CA THR A 671 48.88 61.02 2.38
C THR A 671 47.68 60.80 1.44
N LYS A 672 47.81 59.88 0.46
CA LYS A 672 46.71 59.47 -0.44
C LYS A 672 45.88 58.32 0.16
N TYR A 673 44.59 58.57 0.33
CA TYR A 673 43.61 57.59 0.80
C TYR A 673 42.63 57.24 -0.32
N THR A 674 42.20 55.98 -0.36
CA THR A 674 41.11 55.52 -1.24
C THR A 674 40.02 54.88 -0.42
N TYR A 675 38.79 55.32 -0.64
CA TYR A 675 37.60 54.87 0.06
C TYR A 675 36.63 54.19 -0.90
N PHE A 676 35.86 53.23 -0.40
CA PHE A 676 34.59 52.86 -0.99
C PHE A 676 33.55 52.59 0.08
N VAL A 677 32.30 52.75 -0.31
CA VAL A 677 31.15 52.56 0.57
C VAL A 677 30.34 51.41 0.01
N LYS A 678 30.23 50.32 0.75
CA LYS A 678 29.52 49.10 0.33
C LYS A 678 28.15 49.04 1.01
N PRO A 679 27.04 49.17 0.27
CA PRO A 679 25.70 49.07 0.83
C PRO A 679 25.39 47.60 1.16
N TYR A 680 24.66 47.34 2.25
CA TYR A 680 24.32 45.98 2.66
C TYR A 680 22.93 45.86 3.27
N LYS A 681 22.38 44.64 3.26
CA LYS A 681 21.21 44.21 4.04
C LYS A 681 21.41 42.76 4.48
N GLY A 682 21.54 42.53 5.79
CA GLY A 682 21.94 41.23 6.32
C GLY A 682 23.25 40.75 5.69
N LYS A 683 23.26 39.52 5.14
CA LYS A 683 24.39 38.94 4.40
C LYS A 683 24.52 39.41 2.94
N THR A 684 23.52 40.11 2.39
CA THR A 684 23.54 40.58 0.99
C THR A 684 24.24 41.92 0.88
N ALA A 685 25.10 42.08 -0.13
CA ALA A 685 25.74 43.36 -0.43
C ALA A 685 25.42 43.85 -1.85
N GLY A 686 25.40 45.17 -2.00
CA GLY A 686 25.42 45.83 -3.30
C GLY A 686 26.85 46.07 -3.78
N THR A 687 26.96 46.77 -4.90
CA THR A 687 28.24 47.12 -5.52
C THR A 687 28.67 48.53 -5.14
N TYR A 688 29.91 48.90 -5.48
CA TYR A 688 30.47 50.19 -5.11
C TYR A 688 31.41 50.74 -6.19
N LYS A 689 31.54 52.07 -6.21
CA LYS A 689 32.62 52.79 -6.90
C LYS A 689 33.52 53.47 -5.86
N LYS A 690 34.82 53.44 -6.12
CA LYS A 690 35.87 53.98 -5.24
C LYS A 690 36.02 55.49 -5.44
N ALA A 691 36.49 56.20 -4.42
CA ALA A 691 36.95 57.58 -4.49
C ALA A 691 38.29 57.72 -3.80
N SER A 692 39.19 58.55 -4.33
CA SER A 692 40.52 58.78 -3.78
C SER A 692 40.73 60.27 -3.50
N VAL A 693 41.48 60.58 -2.46
CA VAL A 693 41.85 61.97 -2.08
C VAL A 693 43.23 61.97 -1.42
N LYS A 694 44.02 63.03 -1.65
CA LYS A 694 45.25 63.32 -0.89
C LYS A 694 44.90 64.31 0.20
N TYR A 695 45.05 63.93 1.47
CA TYR A 695 44.77 64.83 2.59
C TYR A 695 45.85 65.93 2.62
N ARG A 696 45.42 67.18 2.69
CA ARG A 696 46.27 68.36 2.73
C ARG A 696 46.00 69.06 4.05
#